data_AF-A0A0K1PFV9-F1
#
_entry.id   AF-A0A0K1PFV9-F1
#
_cell.length_a   1.000
_cell.length_b   1.000
_cell.length_c   1.000
_cell.angle_alpha   90.00
_cell.angle_beta   90.00
_cell.angle_gamma   90.00
#
_symmetry.space_group_name_H-M   'P 1'
#
loop_
_entity.id
_entity.type
_entity.pdbx_description
1 polymer ?
#
loop_
_entity_poly.entity_id
_entity_poly.type
_entity_poly.pdbx_seq_one_letter_code
_entity_poly.pdbx_strand_id
1 'polypeptide(L)'
;MKFDIRALRAGIVLVFAASLAACGGDSPGGPHADEPWQLVARDGAEALLAVGGRSSTDVFAVGADRGRGPLVLHYDGAAWSRVDTGHRGDLWWVFAVPGGKVLMGGAAATVLEYDGSAFTRMKTPGLARHTIYGIWGRSPNDVYAVGSLSGRSGFVWHFDGSEWRDLPLPLDELPRTADGDIPGFFKVSGDANDVWIVGARGVILRSHGGGPLERIASGTDTRLLTIDAAGGRVAAVGGEGSGALVELGDGGTFVDHAPEACPLLQGIALASDGRGVAVGMSGIVLERKGGSWERVNHRLSVEAESLHAVWGDEKGGIWAVGGNVLTSRLDGGVLLHRGSGLPAVPEALLKLPKQPDGPATCPAAAIDPAPGGSIARRWNEQILGAIRRDLPQPGVHARNLFHLSAAIWDAWAAYDPAADGVFFVEKQIADDVVADRQEAISHAAFGVLSHRYRRAIGGDTSLACFRSFMEKLGYDPDDTRVEGDSPASVGNRIAAAIIAAGADDGANEANAYADTTGFKSVNPPLVVDDPGATLVDPSVWQPLDLAVSLTQNGILNSAGPQKYIGANWGLVTPFAMTREAGSATYHDPGPAPVFGPELRDHAVELIRLSAELGDEERIDLSPGSMGNNTLGQNDGHGRALNPATGQPYPTQSVARGDFGRVLAEFWADGPRSETPPGHWNVIANAVADSPGFSRRLGGEGLVLDPLEWDVKVYLALNGAVHDAAIAAWELKRAYLTVRPISLVRYMGGLGQSTDSAGPAFHADGLPLIPGLIEVVTKESSAPGERHAKLARFVGQVAIRSWRGEPGDRVHEVGGSGWIRAVDWMPYQLRTFVTPAFPGFISGHSTFSRAAAEVLVGVTGSEFFPGGLGEFVARPGYLTFEEGPSTEVRLQWATYYDAADQAGRSRLWGGIHVSPDDVAGRLVGHRVGLGALAHAEEFFEGRAVR
;
A
#
# COMPACT_ATOMS: atom_id res chain seq x y z
N MET A 1 54.19 -29.00 -69.87
CA MET A 1 55.02 -28.02 -69.14
C MET A 1 54.74 -28.24 -67.64
N LYS A 2 55.45 -29.21 -67.01
CA LYS A 2 56.44 -29.07 -65.90
C LYS A 2 55.84 -28.49 -64.59
N PHE A 3 55.84 -29.06 -63.37
CA PHE A 3 56.24 -30.31 -62.65
C PHE A 3 55.43 -30.26 -61.31
N ASP A 4 54.72 -31.28 -60.79
CA ASP A 4 55.11 -32.51 -60.04
C ASP A 4 55.64 -32.17 -58.61
N ILE A 5 55.20 -32.75 -57.47
CA ILE A 5 55.25 -34.17 -57.06
C ILE A 5 54.40 -34.45 -55.80
N ARG A 6 53.48 -35.43 -55.94
CA ARG A 6 53.20 -36.63 -55.10
C ARG A 6 52.80 -36.51 -53.62
N ALA A 7 52.01 -37.41 -53.04
CA ALA A 7 51.13 -38.52 -53.45
C ALA A 7 50.58 -39.11 -52.11
N LEU A 8 49.56 -39.96 -52.01
CA LEU A 8 49.24 -41.16 -52.77
C LEU A 8 47.81 -41.55 -52.31
N ARG A 9 46.81 -41.57 -53.21
CA ARG A 9 46.25 -42.76 -53.90
C ARG A 9 45.39 -43.66 -52.99
N ALA A 10 44.31 -44.27 -53.44
CA ALA A 10 43.59 -44.33 -54.72
C ALA A 10 42.28 -45.09 -54.38
N GLY A 11 41.13 -44.77 -54.98
CA GLY A 11 40.71 -45.30 -56.29
C GLY A 11 39.78 -46.50 -56.05
N ILE A 12 38.57 -46.55 -56.60
CA ILE A 12 38.21 -47.11 -57.93
C ILE A 12 36.67 -46.94 -58.01
N VAL A 13 36.10 -46.18 -58.96
CA VAL A 13 35.75 -46.49 -60.37
C VAL A 13 34.41 -47.23 -60.55
N LEU A 14 33.48 -46.47 -61.16
CA LEU A 14 32.46 -46.76 -62.18
C LEU A 14 31.48 -47.96 -62.12
N VAL A 15 30.19 -47.57 -62.19
CA VAL A 15 29.17 -47.88 -63.23
C VAL A 15 28.71 -49.35 -63.42
N PHE A 16 27.42 -49.64 -63.19
CA PHE A 16 26.36 -49.79 -64.23
C PHE A 16 24.98 -50.06 -63.61
N ALA A 17 23.97 -49.65 -64.37
CA ALA A 17 22.53 -49.70 -64.13
C ALA A 17 21.93 -51.09 -63.83
N ALA A 18 20.81 -51.11 -63.10
CA ALA A 18 19.53 -51.61 -63.62
C ALA A 18 18.39 -51.35 -62.61
N SER A 19 17.26 -50.91 -63.17
CA SER A 19 15.96 -50.68 -62.54
C SER A 19 15.37 -51.90 -61.82
N LEU A 20 14.65 -51.67 -60.72
CA LEU A 20 13.30 -52.21 -60.45
C LEU A 20 12.69 -51.51 -59.23
N ALA A 21 11.39 -51.26 -59.33
CA ALA A 21 10.58 -50.46 -58.43
C ALA A 21 10.50 -51.01 -56.99
N ALA A 22 10.45 -50.10 -56.02
CA ALA A 22 9.81 -50.33 -54.73
C ALA A 22 9.27 -49.00 -54.19
N CYS A 23 7.96 -48.97 -53.93
CA CYS A 23 7.28 -47.89 -53.23
C CYS A 23 7.91 -47.69 -51.83
N GLY A 24 8.27 -46.45 -51.51
CA GLY A 24 8.59 -46.01 -50.16
C GLY A 24 8.20 -44.55 -50.06
N GLY A 25 7.12 -44.27 -49.33
CA GLY A 25 6.54 -42.93 -49.21
C GLY A 25 7.46 -42.00 -48.44
N ASP A 26 7.63 -40.80 -48.99
CA ASP A 26 8.17 -39.65 -48.28
C ASP A 26 7.18 -39.24 -47.17
N SER A 27 7.63 -39.29 -45.92
CA SER A 27 7.00 -38.55 -44.83
C SER A 27 7.53 -37.12 -44.86
N PRO A 28 6.68 -36.08 -44.88
CA PRO A 28 7.15 -34.69 -44.87
C PRO A 28 7.53 -34.30 -43.43
N GLY A 29 8.83 -34.20 -43.15
CA GLY A 29 9.33 -33.45 -42.01
C GLY A 29 9.09 -31.95 -42.24
N GLY A 30 8.34 -31.30 -41.36
CA GLY A 30 8.06 -29.86 -41.45
C GLY A 30 9.32 -28.99 -41.23
N PRO A 31 9.33 -27.74 -41.74
CA PRO A 31 10.55 -26.93 -41.92
C PRO A 31 11.28 -26.42 -40.64
N HIS A 32 10.86 -26.78 -39.43
CA HIS A 32 11.40 -26.19 -38.18
C HIS A 32 11.82 -27.19 -37.08
N ALA A 33 11.90 -28.49 -37.38
CA ALA A 33 12.27 -29.50 -36.38
C ALA A 33 13.74 -29.41 -35.91
N ASP A 34 14.61 -28.73 -36.68
CA ASP A 34 16.07 -28.69 -36.47
C ASP A 34 16.61 -27.33 -35.96
N GLU A 35 15.76 -26.33 -35.73
CA GLU A 35 16.22 -25.00 -35.27
C GLU A 35 16.56 -25.00 -33.76
N PRO A 36 17.72 -24.45 -33.35
CA PRO A 36 18.17 -24.51 -31.97
C PRO A 36 17.37 -23.57 -31.06
N TRP A 37 17.18 -24.01 -29.81
CA TRP A 37 16.74 -23.13 -28.74
C TRP A 37 17.84 -22.13 -28.38
N GLN A 38 17.45 -20.88 -28.11
CA GLN A 38 18.33 -19.79 -27.71
C GLN A 38 17.79 -19.08 -26.47
N LEU A 39 18.70 -18.65 -25.60
CA LEU A 39 18.41 -17.84 -24.43
C LEU A 39 18.52 -16.36 -24.82
N VAL A 40 17.39 -15.67 -24.84
CA VAL A 40 17.28 -14.27 -25.30
C VAL A 40 17.38 -13.30 -24.12
N ALA A 41 16.86 -13.68 -22.95
CA ALA A 41 16.99 -12.93 -21.69
C ALA A 41 17.29 -13.87 -20.52
N ARG A 42 18.07 -13.38 -19.55
CA ARG A 42 18.40 -14.07 -18.28
C ARG A 42 18.64 -13.09 -17.16
N ASP A 43 18.57 -13.59 -15.93
CA ASP A 43 18.91 -12.85 -14.70
C ASP A 43 18.17 -11.51 -14.58
N GLY A 44 16.93 -11.44 -15.09
CA GLY A 44 16.08 -10.27 -14.96
C GLY A 44 15.76 -9.98 -13.51
N ALA A 45 15.76 -8.70 -13.13
CA ALA A 45 15.34 -8.31 -11.78
C ALA A 45 13.85 -8.61 -11.54
N GLU A 46 13.04 -8.49 -12.59
CA GLU A 46 11.63 -8.85 -12.62
C GLU A 46 11.42 -10.22 -13.32
N ALA A 47 10.54 -11.08 -12.81
CA ALA A 47 10.11 -12.28 -13.53
C ALA A 47 9.26 -11.91 -14.75
N LEU A 48 9.37 -12.68 -15.83
CA LEU A 48 8.49 -12.58 -17.00
C LEU A 48 7.34 -13.58 -16.87
N LEU A 49 6.11 -13.08 -16.97
CA LEU A 49 4.88 -13.83 -16.67
C LEU A 49 4.10 -14.17 -17.94
N ALA A 50 4.24 -13.43 -19.03
CA ALA A 50 3.58 -13.78 -20.29
C ALA A 50 4.35 -13.30 -21.50
N VAL A 51 4.11 -13.97 -22.63
CA VAL A 51 4.67 -13.62 -23.95
C VAL A 51 3.59 -13.80 -25.00
N GLY A 52 3.55 -12.90 -25.97
CA GLY A 52 2.60 -12.92 -27.08
C GLY A 52 2.95 -11.85 -28.10
N GLY A 53 2.48 -11.99 -29.33
CA GLY A 53 2.84 -11.07 -30.40
C GLY A 53 1.82 -11.05 -31.54
N ARG A 54 1.94 -10.02 -32.39
CA ARG A 54 1.18 -9.94 -33.65
C ARG A 54 1.87 -10.72 -34.76
N SER A 55 3.19 -10.89 -34.67
CA SER A 55 4.01 -11.66 -35.60
C SER A 55 5.35 -12.05 -34.97
N SER A 56 6.14 -12.87 -35.65
CA SER A 56 7.55 -13.19 -35.31
C SER A 56 8.48 -11.97 -35.19
N THR A 57 8.07 -10.82 -35.73
CA THR A 57 8.81 -9.55 -35.67
C THR A 57 8.14 -8.50 -34.79
N ASP A 58 7.16 -8.89 -33.98
CA ASP A 58 6.40 -7.95 -33.16
C ASP A 58 5.86 -8.66 -31.92
N VAL A 59 6.72 -8.72 -30.90
CA VAL A 59 6.57 -9.61 -29.74
C VAL A 59 6.68 -8.82 -28.45
N PHE A 60 5.78 -9.10 -27.52
CA PHE A 60 5.74 -8.52 -26.20
C PHE A 60 5.99 -9.59 -25.15
N ALA A 61 6.84 -9.27 -24.16
CA ALA A 61 6.99 -10.06 -22.95
C ALA A 61 6.72 -9.16 -21.74
N VAL A 62 5.81 -9.59 -20.87
CA VAL A 62 5.33 -8.79 -19.72
C VAL A 62 5.57 -9.51 -18.41
N GLY A 63 5.70 -8.76 -17.31
CA GLY A 63 6.08 -9.35 -16.03
C GLY A 63 5.84 -8.48 -14.80
N ALA A 64 6.59 -8.80 -13.75
CA ALA A 64 6.43 -8.21 -12.42
C ALA A 64 6.82 -6.73 -12.36
N ASP A 65 6.28 -6.02 -11.36
CA ASP A 65 6.64 -4.64 -10.99
C ASP A 65 7.50 -4.64 -9.72
N ARG A 66 8.71 -4.08 -9.84
CA ARG A 66 9.67 -3.95 -8.73
C ARG A 66 9.92 -2.50 -8.31
N GLY A 67 8.94 -1.61 -8.50
CA GLY A 67 9.01 -0.23 -8.01
C GLY A 67 8.95 0.85 -9.09
N ARG A 68 9.12 0.48 -10.36
CA ARG A 68 9.20 1.41 -11.52
C ARG A 68 8.14 1.14 -12.59
N GLY A 69 7.09 0.38 -12.24
CA GLY A 69 6.10 -0.14 -13.18
C GLY A 69 6.44 -1.55 -13.66
N PRO A 70 5.44 -2.30 -14.18
CA PRO A 70 5.65 -3.67 -14.66
C PRO A 70 6.69 -3.71 -15.77
N LEU A 71 7.47 -4.80 -15.84
CA LEU A 71 8.37 -5.04 -16.97
C LEU A 71 7.55 -5.32 -18.23
N VAL A 72 7.70 -4.49 -19.26
CA VAL A 72 7.19 -4.72 -20.61
C VAL A 72 8.33 -4.60 -21.60
N LEU A 73 8.72 -5.71 -22.21
CA LEU A 73 9.70 -5.78 -23.29
C LEU A 73 8.98 -5.88 -24.62
N HIS A 74 9.39 -5.08 -25.60
CA HIS A 74 8.87 -5.10 -26.96
C HIS A 74 10.00 -5.35 -27.96
N TYR A 75 9.84 -6.38 -28.79
CA TYR A 75 10.69 -6.68 -29.94
C TYR A 75 9.99 -6.20 -31.21
N ASP A 76 10.63 -5.28 -31.94
CA ASP A 76 10.10 -4.64 -33.15
C ASP A 76 10.58 -5.31 -34.47
N GLY A 77 11.20 -6.48 -34.36
CA GLY A 77 11.80 -7.20 -35.49
C GLY A 77 13.27 -6.86 -35.71
N ALA A 78 13.80 -5.83 -35.05
CA ALA A 78 15.21 -5.46 -35.10
C ALA A 78 15.86 -5.44 -33.72
N ALA A 79 15.20 -4.89 -32.70
CA ALA A 79 15.75 -4.68 -31.37
C ALA A 79 14.70 -4.85 -30.27
N TRP A 80 15.19 -5.05 -29.05
CA TRP A 80 14.38 -5.03 -27.84
C TRP A 80 14.39 -3.65 -27.21
N SER A 81 13.22 -3.21 -26.76
CA SER A 81 13.04 -2.01 -25.94
C SER A 81 12.19 -2.32 -24.71
N ARG A 82 12.33 -1.49 -23.66
CA ARG A 82 11.38 -1.47 -22.54
C ARG A 82 10.37 -0.37 -22.81
N VAL A 83 9.08 -0.69 -22.76
CA VAL A 83 8.00 0.28 -22.94
C VAL A 83 7.40 0.62 -21.58
N ASP A 84 7.30 1.90 -21.26
CA ASP A 84 6.69 2.35 -20.00
C ASP A 84 5.16 2.34 -20.13
N THR A 85 4.50 1.73 -19.15
CA THR A 85 3.04 1.66 -19.11
C THR A 85 2.42 2.90 -18.48
N GLY A 86 3.18 3.67 -17.68
CA GLY A 86 2.62 4.73 -16.82
C GLY A 86 1.79 4.19 -15.65
N HIS A 87 1.77 2.87 -15.44
CA HIS A 87 0.96 2.19 -14.43
C HIS A 87 1.83 1.32 -13.50
N ARG A 88 1.27 0.90 -12.37
CA ARG A 88 1.92 0.06 -11.36
C ARG A 88 1.19 -1.27 -11.19
N GLY A 89 1.89 -2.28 -10.69
CA GLY A 89 1.38 -3.63 -10.45
C GLY A 89 1.74 -4.62 -11.56
N ASP A 90 1.84 -5.90 -11.20
CA ASP A 90 2.28 -6.98 -12.09
C ASP A 90 1.33 -7.19 -13.26
N LEU A 91 1.89 -7.46 -14.45
CA LEU A 91 1.13 -7.90 -15.62
C LEU A 91 1.27 -9.42 -15.80
N TRP A 92 0.15 -10.13 -15.69
CA TRP A 92 0.06 -11.59 -15.70
C TRP A 92 -0.24 -12.19 -17.07
N TRP A 93 -0.66 -11.35 -18.04
CA TRP A 93 -0.97 -11.81 -19.39
C TRP A 93 -0.77 -10.72 -20.44
N VAL A 94 -0.43 -11.13 -21.65
CA VAL A 94 -0.44 -10.31 -22.85
C VAL A 94 -1.13 -11.07 -23.98
N PHE A 95 -2.02 -10.41 -24.70
CA PHE A 95 -2.73 -10.97 -25.84
C PHE A 95 -2.78 -9.96 -26.98
N ALA A 96 -2.30 -10.36 -28.15
CA ALA A 96 -2.41 -9.56 -29.36
C ALA A 96 -3.72 -9.93 -30.08
N VAL A 97 -4.65 -8.99 -30.13
CA VAL A 97 -5.95 -9.23 -30.75
C VAL A 97 -5.78 -9.32 -32.28
N PRO A 98 -6.38 -10.31 -32.97
CA PRO A 98 -6.31 -10.41 -34.42
C PRO A 98 -6.75 -9.10 -35.11
N GLY A 99 -5.86 -8.52 -35.93
CA GLY A 99 -6.11 -7.26 -36.64
C GLY A 99 -6.24 -6.03 -35.72
N GLY A 100 -5.84 -6.13 -34.46
CA GLY A 100 -6.11 -5.14 -33.42
C GLY A 100 -4.91 -4.73 -32.58
N LYS A 101 -5.24 -4.19 -31.39
CA LYS A 101 -4.29 -3.70 -30.39
C LYS A 101 -3.79 -4.85 -29.50
N VAL A 102 -2.77 -4.57 -28.69
CA VAL A 102 -2.24 -5.53 -27.72
C VAL A 102 -2.83 -5.22 -26.35
N LEU A 103 -3.44 -6.23 -25.72
CA LEU A 103 -4.04 -6.13 -24.40
C LEU A 103 -3.15 -6.78 -23.36
N MET A 104 -3.04 -6.16 -22.18
CA MET A 104 -2.27 -6.68 -21.05
C MET A 104 -3.12 -6.69 -19.79
N GLY A 105 -3.21 -7.86 -19.14
CA GLY A 105 -4.01 -8.08 -17.93
C GLY A 105 -3.12 -8.24 -16.71
N GLY A 106 -3.53 -7.71 -15.56
CA GLY A 106 -2.71 -7.78 -14.37
C GLY A 106 -3.40 -7.53 -13.03
N ALA A 107 -2.57 -7.22 -12.03
CA ALA A 107 -2.99 -6.87 -10.68
C ALA A 107 -3.89 -5.62 -10.67
N ALA A 108 -4.65 -5.44 -9.59
CA ALA A 108 -5.54 -4.32 -9.40
C ALA A 108 -6.60 -4.13 -10.50
N ALA A 109 -7.17 -5.23 -10.99
CA ALA A 109 -8.16 -5.25 -12.08
C ALA A 109 -7.69 -4.48 -13.33
N THR A 110 -6.39 -4.56 -13.64
CA THR A 110 -5.79 -3.79 -14.74
C THR A 110 -5.98 -4.51 -16.07
N VAL A 111 -6.59 -3.82 -17.03
CA VAL A 111 -6.47 -4.13 -18.47
C VAL A 111 -5.87 -2.91 -19.16
N LEU A 112 -4.68 -3.06 -19.72
CA LEU A 112 -4.04 -2.04 -20.55
C LEU A 112 -4.19 -2.38 -22.02
N GLU A 113 -4.46 -1.37 -22.82
CA GLU A 113 -4.50 -1.43 -24.27
C GLU A 113 -3.34 -0.64 -24.85
N TYR A 114 -2.52 -1.29 -25.68
CA TYR A 114 -1.40 -0.67 -26.39
C TYR A 114 -1.75 -0.44 -27.86
N ASP A 115 -1.73 0.81 -28.30
CA ASP A 115 -2.06 1.20 -29.67
C ASP A 115 -0.86 1.21 -30.64
N GLY A 116 0.33 0.89 -30.14
CA GLY A 116 1.60 1.01 -30.88
C GLY A 116 2.45 2.21 -30.47
N SER A 117 1.91 3.10 -29.65
CA SER A 117 2.61 4.28 -29.13
C SER A 117 2.42 4.50 -27.63
N ALA A 118 1.21 4.29 -27.12
CA ALA A 118 0.85 4.56 -25.74
C ALA A 118 -0.04 3.46 -25.15
N PHE A 119 -0.03 3.38 -23.83
CA PHE A 119 -0.95 2.55 -23.07
C PHE A 119 -2.17 3.36 -22.64
N THR A 120 -3.36 2.77 -22.80
CA THR A 120 -4.60 3.27 -22.21
C THR A 120 -5.16 2.20 -21.29
N ARG A 121 -5.47 2.56 -20.05
CA ARG A 121 -6.17 1.65 -19.14
C ARG A 121 -7.65 1.59 -19.48
N MET A 122 -8.18 0.40 -19.70
CA MET A 122 -9.62 0.18 -19.88
C MET A 122 -10.33 0.17 -18.52
N LYS A 123 -11.49 0.83 -18.44
CA LYS A 123 -12.39 0.77 -17.28
C LYS A 123 -12.91 -0.65 -17.07
N THR A 124 -12.73 -1.23 -15.89
CA THR A 124 -13.18 -2.61 -15.60
C THR A 124 -14.21 -2.64 -14.46
N PRO A 125 -14.98 -3.74 -14.29
CA PRO A 125 -15.91 -3.88 -13.18
C PRO A 125 -15.25 -4.18 -11.82
N GLY A 126 -13.93 -4.38 -11.80
CA GLY A 126 -13.20 -4.89 -10.65
C GLY A 126 -12.67 -3.83 -9.69
N LEU A 127 -12.19 -4.30 -8.53
CA LEU A 127 -11.51 -3.51 -7.52
C LEU A 127 -10.01 -3.85 -7.50
N ALA A 128 -9.20 -3.06 -6.79
CA ALA A 128 -7.75 -3.25 -6.68
C ALA A 128 -7.34 -4.63 -6.11
N ARG A 129 -8.26 -5.33 -5.44
CA ARG A 129 -8.04 -6.69 -4.92
C ARG A 129 -8.14 -7.80 -5.98
N HIS A 130 -8.71 -7.51 -7.15
CA HIS A 130 -8.84 -8.51 -8.22
C HIS A 130 -7.59 -8.56 -9.08
N THR A 131 -7.22 -9.76 -9.53
CA THR A 131 -6.14 -9.95 -10.51
C THR A 131 -6.70 -10.57 -11.77
N ILE A 132 -6.38 -9.98 -12.92
CA ILE A 132 -6.71 -10.52 -14.23
C ILE A 132 -5.57 -11.42 -14.67
N TYR A 133 -5.85 -12.72 -14.75
CA TYR A 133 -4.84 -13.71 -15.08
C TYR A 133 -4.86 -14.06 -16.56
N GLY A 134 -5.96 -13.91 -17.29
CA GLY A 134 -6.06 -14.27 -18.70
C GLY A 134 -6.92 -13.30 -19.50
N ILE A 135 -6.51 -13.05 -20.74
CA ILE A 135 -7.25 -12.26 -21.73
C ILE A 135 -7.17 -12.99 -23.07
N TRP A 136 -8.30 -13.06 -23.77
CA TRP A 136 -8.39 -13.58 -25.13
C TRP A 136 -9.57 -12.91 -25.85
N GLY A 137 -9.47 -12.71 -27.16
CA GLY A 137 -10.58 -12.12 -27.92
C GLY A 137 -10.56 -12.52 -29.39
N ARG A 138 -11.76 -12.57 -30.00
CA ARG A 138 -11.93 -12.83 -31.44
C ARG A 138 -11.63 -11.59 -32.28
N SER A 139 -11.91 -10.42 -31.72
CA SER A 139 -11.73 -9.12 -32.33
C SER A 139 -11.55 -8.06 -31.24
N PRO A 140 -11.18 -6.81 -31.59
CA PRO A 140 -11.05 -5.74 -30.60
C PRO A 140 -12.34 -5.44 -29.82
N ASN A 141 -13.50 -5.82 -30.36
CA ASN A 141 -14.82 -5.59 -29.77
C ASN A 141 -15.47 -6.87 -29.20
N ASP A 142 -14.71 -7.96 -29.11
CA ASP A 142 -15.18 -9.22 -28.55
C ASP A 142 -14.03 -9.87 -27.79
N VAL A 143 -13.88 -9.46 -26.53
CA VAL A 143 -12.75 -9.82 -25.67
C VAL A 143 -13.26 -10.37 -24.34
N TYR A 144 -12.64 -11.42 -23.85
CA TYR A 144 -12.90 -12.04 -22.58
C TYR A 144 -11.70 -11.86 -21.66
N ALA A 145 -11.96 -11.56 -20.40
CA ALA A 145 -10.96 -11.51 -19.35
C ALA A 145 -11.39 -12.40 -18.19
N VAL A 146 -10.45 -13.15 -17.61
CA VAL A 146 -10.70 -14.02 -16.48
C VAL A 146 -9.70 -13.78 -15.37
N GLY A 147 -10.16 -13.99 -14.15
CA GLY A 147 -9.32 -13.76 -12.99
C GLY A 147 -9.92 -14.27 -11.71
N SER A 148 -9.29 -13.87 -10.61
CA SER A 148 -9.74 -14.22 -9.26
C SER A 148 -9.29 -13.19 -8.22
N LEU A 149 -9.81 -13.35 -7.00
CA LEU A 149 -9.36 -12.66 -5.80
C LEU A 149 -8.46 -13.64 -5.04
N SER A 150 -7.13 -13.49 -5.12
CA SER A 150 -6.17 -14.37 -4.43
C SER A 150 -6.43 -15.87 -4.65
N GLY A 151 -6.76 -16.28 -5.87
CA GLY A 151 -7.01 -17.69 -6.22
C GLY A 151 -8.40 -18.23 -5.88
N ARG A 152 -9.30 -17.40 -5.34
CA ARG A 152 -10.73 -17.70 -5.05
C ARG A 152 -11.66 -16.71 -5.73
N SER A 153 -12.97 -16.92 -5.64
CA SER A 153 -13.99 -16.04 -6.25
C SER A 153 -13.71 -15.78 -7.74
N GLY A 154 -13.54 -16.85 -8.54
CA GLY A 154 -13.32 -16.72 -9.98
C GLY A 154 -14.36 -15.82 -10.67
N PHE A 155 -13.91 -15.02 -11.64
CA PHE A 155 -14.77 -14.14 -12.44
C PHE A 155 -14.43 -14.23 -13.93
N VAL A 156 -15.43 -13.91 -14.75
CA VAL A 156 -15.33 -13.85 -16.21
C VAL A 156 -15.98 -12.56 -16.65
N TRP A 157 -15.24 -11.73 -17.38
CA TRP A 157 -15.73 -10.49 -17.98
C TRP A 157 -15.72 -10.59 -19.49
N HIS A 158 -16.70 -9.96 -20.12
CA HIS A 158 -16.83 -9.84 -21.58
C HIS A 158 -16.90 -8.38 -21.97
N PHE A 159 -16.07 -7.98 -22.94
CA PHE A 159 -16.05 -6.67 -23.56
C PHE A 159 -16.72 -6.75 -24.93
N ASP A 160 -17.78 -5.97 -25.11
CA ASP A 160 -18.61 -5.96 -26.31
C ASP A 160 -18.25 -4.86 -27.33
N GLY A 161 -17.08 -4.23 -27.15
CA GLY A 161 -16.65 -3.05 -27.92
C GLY A 161 -17.03 -1.72 -27.26
N SER A 162 -17.84 -1.75 -26.20
CA SER A 162 -18.23 -0.54 -25.46
C SER A 162 -17.85 -0.61 -23.98
N GLU A 163 -18.18 -1.71 -23.29
CA GLU A 163 -17.91 -1.86 -21.86
C GLU A 163 -17.65 -3.32 -21.47
N TRP A 164 -17.00 -3.49 -20.33
CA TRP A 164 -16.81 -4.80 -19.72
C TRP A 164 -18.02 -5.17 -18.85
N ARG A 165 -18.53 -6.39 -18.99
CA ARG A 165 -19.65 -6.92 -18.18
C ARG A 165 -19.30 -8.26 -17.55
N ASP A 166 -19.77 -8.47 -16.32
CA ASP A 166 -19.72 -9.79 -15.66
C ASP A 166 -20.59 -10.81 -16.41
N LEU A 167 -20.02 -11.96 -16.76
CA LEU A 167 -20.77 -13.09 -17.29
C LEU A 167 -21.32 -13.98 -16.15
N PRO A 168 -22.59 -14.41 -16.22
CA PRO A 168 -23.15 -15.38 -15.28
C PRO A 168 -22.35 -16.69 -15.29
N LEU A 169 -22.12 -17.23 -14.09
CA LEU A 169 -21.41 -18.50 -13.89
C LEU A 169 -22.40 -19.64 -13.58
N PRO A 170 -22.13 -20.89 -14.00
CA PRO A 170 -22.93 -22.05 -13.63
C PRO A 170 -22.64 -22.46 -12.18
N LEU A 171 -23.09 -21.64 -11.23
CA LEU A 171 -22.70 -21.74 -9.82
C LEU A 171 -23.01 -23.12 -9.22
N ASP A 172 -24.09 -23.77 -9.62
CA ASP A 172 -24.50 -25.08 -9.08
C ASP A 172 -23.59 -26.24 -9.54
N GLU A 173 -22.86 -26.07 -10.65
CA GLU A 173 -21.97 -27.09 -11.21
C GLU A 173 -20.52 -26.93 -10.75
N LEU A 174 -20.15 -25.74 -10.26
CA LEU A 174 -18.79 -25.41 -9.85
C LEU A 174 -18.43 -26.03 -8.49
N PRO A 175 -17.21 -26.57 -8.33
CA PRO A 175 -16.75 -27.08 -7.04
C PRO A 175 -16.63 -25.94 -6.02
N ARG A 176 -16.79 -26.26 -4.73
CA ARG A 176 -16.73 -25.29 -3.62
C ARG A 176 -15.48 -25.43 -2.78
N THR A 177 -14.74 -24.34 -2.57
CA THR A 177 -13.61 -24.31 -1.63
C THR A 177 -14.06 -24.68 -0.22
N ALA A 178 -13.12 -24.91 0.70
CA ALA A 178 -13.43 -25.24 2.08
C ALA A 178 -14.39 -24.20 2.72
N ASP A 179 -14.25 -22.93 2.35
CA ASP A 179 -15.05 -21.80 2.86
C ASP A 179 -16.36 -21.57 2.06
N GLY A 180 -16.73 -22.49 1.17
CA GLY A 180 -17.96 -22.41 0.38
C GLY A 180 -17.91 -21.44 -0.80
N ASP A 181 -16.75 -20.86 -1.12
CA ASP A 181 -16.54 -20.03 -2.31
C ASP A 181 -16.27 -20.90 -3.56
N ILE A 182 -16.15 -20.29 -4.74
CA ILE A 182 -15.68 -20.98 -5.95
C ILE A 182 -14.16 -20.81 -6.13
N PRO A 183 -13.49 -21.77 -6.80
CA PRO A 183 -12.08 -21.60 -7.16
C PRO A 183 -11.86 -20.39 -8.08
N GLY A 184 -10.63 -19.88 -8.08
CA GLY A 184 -10.18 -18.86 -9.02
C GLY A 184 -10.02 -19.40 -10.45
N PHE A 185 -10.20 -18.50 -11.41
CA PHE A 185 -9.95 -18.76 -12.83
C PHE A 185 -8.64 -18.10 -13.26
N PHE A 186 -7.93 -18.73 -14.19
CA PHE A 186 -6.56 -18.36 -14.54
C PHE A 186 -6.39 -17.98 -16.00
N LYS A 187 -6.88 -18.77 -16.96
CA LYS A 187 -6.70 -18.47 -18.40
C LYS A 187 -7.96 -18.70 -19.19
N VAL A 188 -8.03 -17.97 -20.30
CA VAL A 188 -9.08 -18.04 -21.31
C VAL A 188 -8.42 -18.16 -22.67
N SER A 189 -8.94 -19.03 -23.52
CA SER A 189 -8.59 -19.16 -24.94
C SER A 189 -9.84 -19.59 -25.70
N GLY A 190 -9.82 -19.55 -27.03
CA GLY A 190 -10.99 -19.87 -27.82
C GLY A 190 -10.74 -19.87 -29.30
N ASP A 191 -11.82 -20.09 -30.04
CA ASP A 191 -11.87 -20.00 -31.49
C ASP A 191 -13.11 -19.23 -31.97
N ALA A 192 -13.46 -19.39 -33.25
CA ALA A 192 -14.61 -18.70 -33.84
C ALA A 192 -15.94 -18.99 -33.14
N ASN A 193 -16.10 -20.19 -32.56
CA ASN A 193 -17.36 -20.64 -31.97
C ASN A 193 -17.28 -20.76 -30.44
N ASP A 194 -16.11 -21.09 -29.90
CA ASP A 194 -15.98 -21.50 -28.50
C ASP A 194 -15.07 -20.59 -27.70
N VAL A 195 -15.43 -20.37 -26.44
CA VAL A 195 -14.58 -19.76 -25.40
C VAL A 195 -14.36 -20.78 -24.31
N TRP A 196 -13.11 -21.02 -23.95
CA TRP A 196 -12.67 -22.00 -22.98
C TRP A 196 -11.93 -21.33 -21.84
N ILE A 197 -12.27 -21.68 -20.61
CA ILE A 197 -11.71 -21.07 -19.39
C ILE A 197 -11.27 -22.17 -18.44
N VAL A 198 -10.12 -21.97 -17.80
CA VAL A 198 -9.61 -22.90 -16.79
C VAL A 198 -9.35 -22.25 -15.45
N GLY A 199 -9.40 -23.07 -14.40
CA GLY A 199 -9.19 -22.62 -13.04
C GLY A 199 -8.67 -23.69 -12.10
N ALA A 200 -8.64 -23.35 -10.81
CA ALA A 200 -8.28 -24.31 -9.77
C ALA A 200 -9.31 -25.44 -9.69
N ARG A 201 -8.92 -26.57 -9.09
CA ARG A 201 -9.79 -27.73 -8.85
C ARG A 201 -10.38 -28.36 -10.11
N GLY A 202 -9.58 -28.42 -11.18
CA GLY A 202 -9.94 -29.06 -12.44
C GLY A 202 -11.07 -28.38 -13.20
N VAL A 203 -11.36 -27.11 -12.92
CA VAL A 203 -12.44 -26.39 -13.60
C VAL A 203 -12.05 -26.12 -15.06
N ILE A 204 -12.93 -26.57 -15.96
CA ILE A 204 -12.98 -26.14 -17.37
C ILE A 204 -14.41 -25.63 -17.63
N LEU A 205 -14.53 -24.41 -18.14
CA LEU A 205 -15.80 -23.85 -18.61
C LEU A 205 -15.75 -23.64 -20.11
N ARG A 206 -16.91 -23.79 -20.77
CA ARG A 206 -17.10 -23.53 -22.20
C ARG A 206 -18.30 -22.62 -22.40
N SER A 207 -18.15 -21.61 -23.27
CA SER A 207 -19.28 -20.92 -23.90
C SER A 207 -19.25 -21.22 -25.39
N HIS A 208 -20.33 -21.78 -25.92
CA HIS A 208 -20.49 -22.11 -27.34
C HIS A 208 -21.41 -21.10 -28.03
N GLY A 209 -20.97 -20.51 -29.13
CA GLY A 209 -21.76 -19.57 -29.94
C GLY A 209 -22.22 -18.31 -29.18
N GLY A 210 -21.50 -17.92 -28.11
CA GLY A 210 -21.90 -16.83 -27.22
C GLY A 210 -23.02 -17.19 -26.23
N GLY A 211 -23.35 -18.49 -26.09
CA GLY A 211 -24.28 -19.01 -25.10
C GLY A 211 -23.75 -18.93 -23.65
N PRO A 212 -24.55 -19.40 -22.67
CA PRO A 212 -24.12 -19.42 -21.26
C PRO A 212 -22.87 -20.29 -21.05
N LEU A 213 -22.13 -20.01 -19.97
CA LEU A 213 -21.00 -20.83 -19.55
C LEU A 213 -21.48 -22.15 -18.95
N GLU A 214 -20.93 -23.25 -19.43
CA GLU A 214 -21.20 -24.61 -18.96
C GLU A 214 -19.92 -25.26 -18.44
N ARG A 215 -20.02 -26.10 -17.39
CA ARG A 215 -18.86 -26.83 -16.87
C ARG A 215 -18.61 -28.09 -17.69
N ILE A 216 -17.38 -28.23 -18.17
CA ILE A 216 -16.92 -29.43 -18.89
C ILE A 216 -16.07 -30.28 -17.96
N ALA A 217 -16.30 -31.60 -17.98
CA ALA A 217 -15.50 -32.54 -17.19
C ALA A 217 -14.06 -32.59 -17.72
N SER A 218 -13.11 -32.22 -16.87
CA SER A 218 -11.67 -32.19 -17.19
C SER A 218 -10.98 -33.54 -17.02
N GLY A 219 -11.62 -34.50 -16.33
CA GLY A 219 -10.99 -35.77 -15.95
C GLY A 219 -9.98 -35.67 -14.79
N THR A 220 -9.82 -34.49 -14.19
CA THR A 220 -8.88 -34.24 -13.07
C THR A 220 -9.48 -33.26 -12.06
N ASP A 221 -8.99 -33.29 -10.82
CA ASP A 221 -9.30 -32.30 -9.79
C ASP A 221 -8.11 -31.37 -9.50
N THR A 222 -7.01 -31.51 -10.23
CA THR A 222 -5.83 -30.65 -10.05
C THR A 222 -6.05 -29.24 -10.60
N ARG A 223 -5.26 -28.28 -10.13
CA ARG A 223 -5.30 -26.92 -10.65
C ARG A 223 -4.84 -26.87 -12.11
N LEU A 224 -5.68 -26.35 -13.00
CA LEU A 224 -5.33 -26.07 -14.39
C LEU A 224 -4.95 -24.59 -14.53
N LEU A 225 -3.76 -24.31 -15.04
CA LEU A 225 -3.16 -22.98 -15.09
C LEU A 225 -3.33 -22.31 -16.45
N THR A 226 -3.20 -23.04 -17.56
CA THR A 226 -3.36 -22.49 -18.92
C THR A 226 -4.16 -23.43 -19.80
N ILE A 227 -4.93 -22.85 -20.72
CA ILE A 227 -5.68 -23.55 -21.77
C ILE A 227 -5.41 -22.87 -23.09
N ASP A 228 -5.35 -23.67 -24.16
CA ASP A 228 -5.31 -23.15 -25.51
C ASP A 228 -6.21 -23.94 -26.46
N ALA A 229 -6.71 -23.25 -27.48
CA ALA A 229 -7.61 -23.80 -28.49
C ALA A 229 -7.13 -23.39 -29.90
N ALA A 230 -6.78 -24.37 -30.73
CA ALA A 230 -6.33 -24.11 -32.10
C ALA A 230 -6.60 -25.30 -33.03
N GLY A 231 -7.08 -25.02 -34.25
CA GLY A 231 -7.31 -26.04 -35.28
C GLY A 231 -8.27 -27.15 -34.84
N GLY A 232 -9.31 -26.81 -34.08
CA GLY A 232 -10.30 -27.76 -33.55
C GLY A 232 -9.83 -28.59 -32.37
N ARG A 233 -8.63 -28.34 -31.84
CA ARG A 233 -8.11 -28.98 -30.62
C ARG A 233 -8.17 -28.02 -29.45
N VAL A 234 -8.35 -28.59 -28.27
CA VAL A 234 -8.33 -27.86 -26.99
C VAL A 234 -7.49 -28.67 -26.01
N ALA A 235 -6.52 -28.02 -25.36
CA ALA A 235 -5.70 -28.65 -24.35
C ALA A 235 -5.42 -27.68 -23.20
N ALA A 236 -5.36 -28.22 -21.98
CA ALA A 236 -5.06 -27.47 -20.77
C ALA A 236 -3.93 -28.13 -19.98
N VAL A 237 -3.14 -27.30 -19.32
CA VAL A 237 -2.01 -27.72 -18.49
C VAL A 237 -2.11 -27.16 -17.08
N GLY A 238 -1.52 -27.86 -16.13
CA GLY A 238 -1.46 -27.42 -14.76
C GLY A 238 -0.74 -28.39 -13.85
N GLY A 239 -1.15 -28.43 -12.59
CA GLY A 239 -0.65 -29.33 -11.57
C GLY A 239 -0.37 -28.64 -10.24
N GLU A 240 0.20 -29.45 -9.35
CA GLU A 240 0.79 -29.00 -8.09
C GLU A 240 2.17 -29.65 -7.93
N GLY A 241 2.24 -30.83 -7.32
CA GLY A 241 3.46 -31.65 -7.25
C GLY A 241 3.73 -32.48 -8.52
N SER A 242 2.66 -32.95 -9.17
CA SER A 242 2.70 -33.58 -10.49
C SER A 242 1.99 -32.69 -11.51
N GLY A 243 2.52 -32.63 -12.73
CA GLY A 243 1.91 -31.93 -13.84
C GLY A 243 0.71 -32.67 -14.39
N ALA A 244 -0.25 -31.93 -14.93
CA ALA A 244 -1.36 -32.45 -15.71
C ALA A 244 -1.36 -31.81 -17.10
N LEU A 245 -1.72 -32.60 -18.10
CA LEU A 245 -1.88 -32.16 -19.48
C LEU A 245 -3.12 -32.85 -20.04
N VAL A 246 -4.25 -32.16 -20.05
CA VAL A 246 -5.51 -32.72 -20.52
C VAL A 246 -5.85 -32.21 -21.91
N GLU A 247 -6.17 -33.11 -22.84
CA GLU A 247 -6.56 -32.79 -24.22
C GLU A 247 -7.99 -33.28 -24.50
N LEU A 248 -8.79 -32.47 -25.20
CA LEU A 248 -10.17 -32.81 -25.55
C LEU A 248 -10.16 -33.93 -26.61
N GLY A 249 -10.62 -35.12 -26.23
CA GLY A 249 -10.75 -36.26 -27.15
C GLY A 249 -12.00 -36.21 -28.02
N ASP A 250 -12.05 -37.05 -29.04
CA ASP A 250 -13.15 -37.11 -30.04
C ASP A 250 -14.54 -37.37 -29.42
N GLY A 251 -14.60 -37.96 -28.23
CA GLY A 251 -15.82 -38.20 -27.46
C GLY A 251 -16.35 -36.97 -26.70
N GLY A 252 -15.70 -35.81 -26.82
CA GLY A 252 -16.07 -34.57 -26.10
C GLY A 252 -15.64 -34.55 -24.64
N THR A 253 -14.74 -35.43 -24.23
CA THR A 253 -14.20 -35.52 -22.86
C THR A 253 -12.69 -35.29 -22.87
N PHE A 254 -12.18 -34.64 -21.83
CA PHE A 254 -10.75 -34.45 -21.64
C PHE A 254 -10.05 -35.73 -21.18
N VAL A 255 -8.89 -36.01 -21.74
CA VAL A 255 -8.03 -37.15 -21.42
C VAL A 255 -6.65 -36.64 -21.01
N ASP A 256 -6.08 -37.19 -19.94
CA ASP A 256 -4.74 -36.83 -19.49
C ASP A 256 -3.67 -37.50 -20.36
N HIS A 257 -2.74 -36.68 -20.84
CA HIS A 257 -1.61 -37.03 -21.68
C HIS A 257 -0.28 -36.57 -21.06
N ALA A 258 -0.27 -36.19 -19.78
CA ALA A 258 0.96 -35.87 -19.07
C ALA A 258 1.92 -37.07 -19.10
N PRO A 259 3.19 -36.88 -19.51
CA PRO A 259 4.19 -37.93 -19.42
C PRO A 259 4.41 -38.40 -17.97
N GLU A 260 4.91 -39.63 -17.80
CA GLU A 260 5.26 -40.14 -16.47
C GLU A 260 6.29 -39.22 -15.78
N ALA A 261 6.09 -38.96 -14.49
CA ALA A 261 6.90 -38.03 -13.69
C ALA A 261 7.00 -36.61 -14.30
N CYS A 262 5.95 -36.15 -15.00
CA CYS A 262 5.87 -34.77 -15.45
C CYS A 262 5.79 -33.83 -14.24
N PRO A 263 6.69 -32.85 -14.11
CA PRO A 263 6.56 -31.81 -13.09
C PRO A 263 5.44 -30.83 -13.47
N LEU A 264 5.13 -29.88 -12.59
CA LEU A 264 4.16 -28.81 -12.83
C LEU A 264 4.33 -28.16 -14.22
N LEU A 265 3.25 -28.12 -14.99
CA LEU A 265 3.17 -27.38 -16.25
C LEU A 265 2.38 -26.09 -16.04
N GLN A 266 2.80 -25.00 -16.68
CA GLN A 266 2.21 -23.67 -16.50
C GLN A 266 1.76 -23.01 -17.79
N GLY A 267 2.47 -23.24 -18.91
CA GLY A 267 2.12 -22.67 -20.21
C GLY A 267 1.83 -23.75 -21.25
N ILE A 268 0.86 -23.50 -22.13
CA ILE A 268 0.60 -24.30 -23.32
C ILE A 268 0.27 -23.40 -24.52
N ALA A 269 0.72 -23.78 -25.70
CA ALA A 269 0.37 -23.16 -26.97
C ALA A 269 0.14 -24.26 -28.03
N LEU A 270 -0.98 -24.18 -28.74
CA LEU A 270 -1.35 -25.08 -29.83
C LEU A 270 -1.25 -24.35 -31.18
N ALA A 271 -0.92 -25.11 -32.23
CA ALA A 271 -0.93 -24.64 -33.60
C ALA A 271 -2.08 -25.27 -34.38
N SER A 272 -2.58 -24.57 -35.41
CA SER A 272 -3.68 -25.05 -36.25
C SER A 272 -3.34 -26.36 -36.99
N ASP A 273 -2.05 -26.62 -37.25
CA ASP A 273 -1.56 -27.84 -37.89
C ASP A 273 -1.45 -29.06 -36.94
N GLY A 274 -1.65 -28.86 -35.64
CA GLY A 274 -1.69 -29.92 -34.63
C GLY A 274 -0.40 -30.18 -33.87
N ARG A 275 0.60 -29.35 -34.11
CA ARG A 275 1.71 -29.19 -33.18
C ARG A 275 1.25 -28.45 -31.92
N GLY A 276 2.00 -28.63 -30.85
CA GLY A 276 1.73 -27.99 -29.57
C GLY A 276 2.97 -28.02 -28.70
N VAL A 277 3.06 -27.06 -27.77
CA VAL A 277 4.17 -26.92 -26.83
C VAL A 277 3.62 -26.65 -25.45
N ALA A 278 4.16 -27.33 -24.45
CA ALA A 278 3.87 -27.05 -23.04
C ALA A 278 5.16 -26.81 -22.27
N VAL A 279 5.13 -25.90 -21.30
CA VAL A 279 6.29 -25.50 -20.51
C VAL A 279 5.96 -25.43 -19.02
N GLY A 280 6.98 -25.56 -18.16
CA GLY A 280 6.76 -25.53 -16.72
C GLY A 280 8.01 -25.55 -15.85
N MET A 281 7.85 -26.14 -14.67
CA MET A 281 8.85 -26.16 -13.60
C MET A 281 10.18 -26.76 -14.06
N SER A 282 11.28 -26.21 -13.54
CA SER A 282 12.65 -26.60 -13.88
C SER A 282 12.96 -26.48 -15.37
N GLY A 283 12.30 -25.55 -16.07
CA GLY A 283 12.50 -25.28 -17.48
C GLY A 283 12.03 -26.39 -18.42
N ILE A 284 11.13 -27.27 -17.99
CA ILE A 284 10.64 -28.35 -18.85
C ILE A 284 9.96 -27.79 -20.10
N VAL A 285 10.19 -28.45 -21.23
CA VAL A 285 9.48 -28.22 -22.50
C VAL A 285 8.98 -29.57 -23.02
N LEU A 286 7.69 -29.64 -23.33
CA LEU A 286 7.05 -30.77 -24.01
C LEU A 286 6.61 -30.34 -25.40
N GLU A 287 6.75 -31.22 -26.37
CA GLU A 287 6.23 -31.03 -27.73
C GLU A 287 5.22 -32.12 -28.09
N ARG A 288 4.15 -31.71 -28.76
CA ARG A 288 3.15 -32.62 -29.29
C ARG A 288 3.59 -33.15 -30.65
N LYS A 289 3.81 -34.46 -30.76
CA LYS A 289 4.20 -35.18 -31.99
C LYS A 289 3.34 -36.42 -32.16
N GLY A 290 2.69 -36.59 -33.31
CA GLY A 290 1.93 -37.80 -33.62
C GLY A 290 0.77 -38.11 -32.63
N GLY A 291 0.25 -37.11 -31.93
CA GLY A 291 -0.80 -37.29 -30.91
C GLY A 291 -0.28 -37.61 -29.49
N SER A 292 1.03 -37.71 -29.28
CA SER A 292 1.66 -37.85 -27.97
C SER A 292 2.47 -36.62 -27.60
N TRP A 293 2.69 -36.42 -26.30
CA TRP A 293 3.52 -35.35 -25.75
C TRP A 293 4.87 -35.90 -25.30
N GLU A 294 5.94 -35.33 -25.83
CA GLU A 294 7.31 -35.80 -25.60
C GLU A 294 8.19 -34.69 -25.02
N ARG A 295 9.07 -35.04 -24.08
CA ARG A 295 10.00 -34.09 -23.48
C ARG A 295 11.11 -33.70 -24.44
N VAL A 296 11.35 -32.40 -24.58
CA VAL A 296 12.43 -31.84 -25.39
C VAL A 296 13.63 -31.51 -24.51
N ASN A 297 14.82 -31.95 -24.91
CA ASN A 297 16.07 -31.48 -24.33
C ASN A 297 16.60 -30.30 -25.14
N HIS A 298 16.27 -29.08 -24.70
CA HIS A 298 16.69 -27.84 -25.35
C HIS A 298 18.17 -27.48 -25.09
N ARG A 299 18.89 -28.23 -24.24
CA ARG A 299 20.33 -28.06 -23.90
C ARG A 299 20.73 -26.70 -23.31
N LEU A 300 19.77 -25.85 -22.94
CA LEU A 300 20.04 -24.59 -22.26
C LEU A 300 20.11 -24.83 -20.74
N SER A 301 21.01 -24.12 -20.06
CA SER A 301 20.97 -24.01 -18.61
C SER A 301 20.02 -22.88 -18.25
N VAL A 302 18.90 -23.21 -17.60
CA VAL A 302 17.87 -22.26 -17.15
C VAL A 302 17.91 -22.26 -15.63
N GLU A 303 18.37 -21.17 -15.02
CA GLU A 303 18.44 -21.01 -13.56
C GLU A 303 17.11 -20.54 -12.94
N ALA A 304 16.07 -20.35 -13.76
CA ALA A 304 14.73 -20.01 -13.30
C ALA A 304 14.01 -21.23 -12.68
N GLU A 305 13.21 -20.98 -11.65
CA GLU A 305 12.35 -21.97 -11.02
C GLU A 305 11.37 -22.61 -12.02
N SER A 306 10.81 -21.83 -12.95
CA SER A 306 9.85 -22.32 -13.93
C SER A 306 9.74 -21.45 -15.17
N LEU A 307 9.34 -22.06 -16.29
CA LEU A 307 8.77 -21.37 -17.45
C LEU A 307 7.26 -21.25 -17.27
N HIS A 308 6.77 -20.01 -17.21
CA HIS A 308 5.39 -19.68 -16.87
C HIS A 308 4.45 -19.66 -18.08
N ALA A 309 4.90 -19.17 -19.23
CA ALA A 309 4.08 -18.99 -20.42
C ALA A 309 4.84 -19.33 -21.70
N VAL A 310 4.09 -19.73 -22.74
CA VAL A 310 4.61 -20.05 -24.07
C VAL A 310 3.66 -19.49 -25.14
N TRP A 311 4.23 -19.04 -26.25
CA TRP A 311 3.50 -18.58 -27.43
C TRP A 311 4.19 -19.06 -28.71
N GLY A 312 3.39 -19.40 -29.72
CA GLY A 312 3.88 -19.79 -31.05
C GLY A 312 3.60 -18.69 -32.07
N ASP A 313 4.60 -18.36 -32.90
CA ASP A 313 4.44 -17.37 -33.98
C ASP A 313 3.99 -18.01 -35.31
N GLU A 314 3.67 -17.16 -36.29
CA GLU A 314 3.17 -17.56 -37.61
C GLU A 314 4.20 -18.32 -38.46
N LYS A 315 5.48 -18.25 -38.12
CA LYS A 315 6.56 -18.99 -38.78
C LYS A 315 6.88 -20.29 -38.04
N GLY A 316 6.16 -20.63 -36.98
CA GLY A 316 6.38 -21.84 -36.18
C GLY A 316 7.51 -21.69 -35.15
N GLY A 317 7.99 -20.47 -34.92
CA GLY A 317 8.88 -20.16 -33.81
C GLY A 317 8.15 -20.26 -32.47
N ILE A 318 8.87 -20.67 -31.43
CA ILE A 318 8.34 -20.83 -30.07
C ILE A 318 8.99 -19.82 -29.15
N TRP A 319 8.21 -19.16 -28.32
CA TRP A 319 8.65 -18.18 -27.33
C TRP A 319 8.21 -18.66 -25.96
N ALA A 320 9.13 -18.76 -25.00
CA ALA A 320 8.81 -19.16 -23.63
C ALA A 320 9.43 -18.20 -22.62
N VAL A 321 8.67 -17.84 -21.59
CA VAL A 321 9.12 -16.90 -20.54
C VAL A 321 8.87 -17.46 -19.15
N GLY A 322 9.65 -16.99 -18.17
CA GLY A 322 9.49 -17.42 -16.79
C GLY A 322 10.42 -16.71 -15.81
N GLY A 323 10.68 -17.37 -14.68
CA GLY A 323 11.48 -16.87 -13.56
C GLY A 323 11.18 -17.63 -12.27
N ASN A 324 11.39 -16.98 -11.13
CA ASN A 324 10.99 -17.43 -9.79
C ASN A 324 9.51 -17.11 -9.53
N VAL A 325 8.64 -17.80 -10.26
CA VAL A 325 7.20 -17.52 -10.35
C VAL A 325 6.32 -18.34 -9.42
N LEU A 326 6.89 -19.30 -8.69
CA LEU A 326 6.14 -20.11 -7.71
C LEU A 326 6.26 -19.55 -6.29
N THR A 327 7.02 -18.47 -6.13
CA THR A 327 7.15 -17.69 -4.90
C THR A 327 6.68 -16.26 -5.12
N SER A 328 6.31 -15.57 -4.04
CA SER A 328 5.94 -14.14 -4.07
C SER A 328 7.08 -13.21 -4.46
N ARG A 329 8.30 -13.72 -4.68
CA ARG A 329 9.44 -12.92 -5.15
C ARG A 329 9.18 -12.39 -6.56
N LEU A 330 8.83 -13.24 -7.52
CA LEU A 330 8.69 -12.84 -8.94
C LEU A 330 9.95 -12.10 -9.47
N ASP A 331 11.13 -12.70 -9.33
CA ASP A 331 12.42 -12.29 -9.93
C ASP A 331 13.00 -13.35 -10.88
N GLY A 332 14.20 -13.10 -11.40
CA GLY A 332 14.97 -14.08 -12.17
C GLY A 332 14.40 -14.29 -13.57
N GLY A 333 13.88 -13.22 -14.18
CA GLY A 333 13.21 -13.28 -15.47
C GLY A 333 14.07 -13.92 -16.57
N VAL A 334 13.46 -14.84 -17.32
CA VAL A 334 14.07 -15.53 -18.47
C VAL A 334 13.17 -15.46 -19.70
N LEU A 335 13.77 -15.39 -20.89
CA LEU A 335 13.09 -15.48 -22.18
C LEU A 335 13.88 -16.40 -23.11
N LEU A 336 13.21 -17.44 -23.61
CA LEU A 336 13.73 -18.45 -24.52
C LEU A 336 13.00 -18.33 -25.86
N HIS A 337 13.73 -18.60 -26.94
CA HIS A 337 13.15 -18.69 -28.28
C HIS A 337 13.67 -19.94 -29.01
N ARG A 338 12.82 -20.58 -29.80
CA ARG A 338 13.24 -21.56 -30.82
C ARG A 338 12.77 -21.05 -32.16
N GLY A 339 13.71 -20.81 -33.07
CA GLY A 339 13.42 -20.22 -34.37
C GLY A 339 14.66 -19.55 -34.95
N SER A 340 14.45 -18.57 -35.83
CA SER A 340 15.51 -17.71 -36.35
C SER A 340 16.31 -17.03 -35.22
N GLY A 341 17.59 -16.75 -35.46
CA GLY A 341 18.43 -16.05 -34.49
C GLY A 341 17.92 -14.65 -34.15
N LEU A 342 17.87 -14.32 -32.86
CA LEU A 342 17.40 -13.04 -32.33
C LEU A 342 18.52 -12.32 -31.57
N PRO A 343 18.49 -10.97 -31.51
CA PRO A 343 19.34 -10.24 -30.57
C PRO A 343 18.94 -10.55 -29.13
N ALA A 344 19.93 -10.68 -28.25
CA ALA A 344 19.68 -10.76 -26.81
C ALA A 344 19.08 -9.46 -26.29
N VAL A 345 18.24 -9.55 -25.25
CA VAL A 345 17.73 -8.36 -24.56
C VAL A 345 18.91 -7.65 -23.87
N PRO A 346 19.12 -6.35 -24.10
CA PRO A 346 20.18 -5.60 -23.42
C PRO A 346 20.03 -5.65 -21.89
N GLU A 347 21.13 -5.89 -21.17
CA GLU A 347 21.13 -6.01 -19.71
C GLU A 347 20.55 -4.76 -19.01
N ALA A 348 20.78 -3.58 -19.59
CA ALA A 348 20.23 -2.31 -19.08
C ALA A 348 18.70 -2.27 -19.01
N LEU A 349 18.00 -3.07 -19.82
CA LEU A 349 16.53 -3.17 -19.78
C LEU A 349 16.04 -4.13 -18.69
N LEU A 350 16.88 -5.11 -18.31
CA LEU A 350 16.55 -6.20 -17.38
C LEU A 350 16.97 -5.91 -15.94
N LYS A 351 17.95 -5.04 -15.73
CA LYS A 351 18.41 -4.66 -14.40
C LYS A 351 17.62 -3.45 -13.90
N LEU A 352 17.41 -3.39 -12.58
CA LEU A 352 16.97 -2.17 -11.93
C LEU A 352 18.06 -1.11 -12.08
N PRO A 353 17.71 0.18 -12.25
CA PRO A 353 18.73 1.23 -12.26
C PRO A 353 19.47 1.14 -10.93
N LYS A 354 20.80 1.10 -10.97
CA LYS A 354 21.57 1.33 -9.74
C LYS A 354 21.16 2.70 -9.22
N GLN A 355 20.92 2.82 -7.90
CA GLN A 355 20.90 4.15 -7.29
C GLN A 355 22.19 4.86 -7.73
N PRO A 356 22.13 6.14 -8.13
CA PRO A 356 23.32 6.82 -8.61
C PRO A 356 24.43 6.69 -7.57
N ASP A 357 25.55 6.07 -7.97
CA ASP A 357 26.74 5.96 -7.14
C ASP A 357 27.33 7.37 -6.98
N GLY A 358 26.93 8.05 -5.92
CA GLY A 358 27.36 9.40 -5.55
C GLY A 358 26.85 9.75 -4.16
N PRO A 359 27.50 10.68 -3.44
CA PRO A 359 26.99 11.15 -2.16
C PRO A 359 25.58 11.73 -2.36
N ALA A 360 24.65 11.38 -1.47
CA ALA A 360 23.32 11.98 -1.49
C ALA A 360 23.44 13.51 -1.45
N THR A 361 22.61 14.20 -2.24
CA THR A 361 22.59 15.67 -2.30
C THR A 361 21.24 16.18 -1.78
N CYS A 362 21.24 17.35 -1.16
CA CYS A 362 20.00 17.99 -0.77
C CYS A 362 19.33 18.63 -1.99
N PRO A 363 18.03 18.39 -2.24
CA PRO A 363 17.27 19.17 -3.22
C PRO A 363 17.32 20.66 -2.86
N ALA A 364 17.55 21.54 -3.84
CA ALA A 364 17.73 22.97 -3.59
C ALA A 364 16.59 23.63 -2.78
N ALA A 365 15.35 23.21 -3.04
CA ALA A 365 14.17 23.70 -2.31
C ALA A 365 14.08 23.22 -0.85
N ALA A 366 14.82 22.17 -0.48
CA ALA A 366 14.85 21.60 0.86
C ALA A 366 16.02 22.13 1.72
N ILE A 367 16.98 22.86 1.12
CA ILE A 367 18.11 23.44 1.87
C ILE A 367 17.61 24.45 2.89
N ASP A 368 16.68 25.32 2.51
CA ASP A 368 16.14 26.35 3.39
C ASP A 368 14.70 26.70 2.94
N PRO A 369 13.71 25.89 3.31
CA PRO A 369 12.34 26.01 2.80
C PRO A 369 11.59 27.23 3.37
N ALA A 370 12.07 27.83 4.46
CA ALA A 370 11.44 28.98 5.12
C ALA A 370 12.47 30.10 5.41
N PRO A 371 13.10 30.69 4.38
CA PRO A 371 14.25 31.60 4.57
C PRO A 371 13.93 32.88 5.34
N GLY A 372 12.66 33.27 5.43
CA GLY A 372 12.19 34.41 6.22
C GLY A 372 11.80 34.08 7.67
N GLY A 373 11.81 32.80 8.06
CA GLY A 373 11.53 32.36 9.42
C GLY A 373 12.69 32.61 10.39
N SER A 374 12.42 32.53 11.69
CA SER A 374 13.49 32.50 12.70
C SER A 374 14.39 31.27 12.48
N ILE A 375 15.57 31.27 13.10
CA ILE A 375 16.46 30.10 13.01
C ILE A 375 15.79 28.83 13.59
N ALA A 376 14.97 28.97 14.64
CA ALA A 376 14.20 27.87 15.20
C ALA A 376 13.19 27.33 14.18
N ARG A 377 12.44 28.20 13.50
CA ARG A 377 11.51 27.82 12.43
C ARG A 377 12.21 27.08 11.29
N ARG A 378 13.38 27.56 10.88
CA ARG A 378 14.13 26.95 9.76
C ARG A 378 14.64 25.55 10.12
N TRP A 379 15.10 25.32 11.35
CA TRP A 379 15.44 23.98 11.84
C TRP A 379 14.21 23.07 12.07
N ASN A 380 13.06 23.63 12.47
CA ASN A 380 11.80 22.91 12.51
C ASN A 380 11.43 22.35 11.13
N GLU A 381 11.56 23.15 10.06
CA GLU A 381 11.33 22.65 8.70
C GLU A 381 12.33 21.56 8.27
N GLN A 382 13.58 21.61 8.74
CA GLN A 382 14.57 20.56 8.49
C GLN A 382 14.12 19.21 9.07
N ILE A 383 13.67 19.17 10.33
CA ILE A 383 13.16 17.92 10.92
C ILE A 383 11.85 17.46 10.28
N LEU A 384 10.91 18.37 9.97
CA LEU A 384 9.69 17.99 9.26
C LEU A 384 10.01 17.38 7.90
N GLY A 385 10.98 17.94 7.17
CA GLY A 385 11.51 17.35 5.94
C GLY A 385 12.09 15.95 6.16
N ALA A 386 12.81 15.73 7.26
CA ALA A 386 13.40 14.43 7.59
C ALA A 386 12.35 13.38 7.96
N ILE A 387 11.32 13.75 8.72
CA ILE A 387 10.19 12.85 9.06
C ILE A 387 9.48 12.38 7.79
N ARG A 388 9.23 13.27 6.83
CA ARG A 388 8.59 12.92 5.54
C ARG A 388 9.34 11.85 4.76
N ARG A 389 10.66 11.75 4.95
CA ARG A 389 11.54 10.80 4.26
C ARG A 389 11.72 9.46 5.01
N ASP A 390 11.46 9.43 6.30
CA ASP A 390 11.74 8.28 7.17
C ASP A 390 10.52 7.36 7.33
N LEU A 391 10.70 6.18 7.91
CA LEU A 391 9.62 5.27 8.24
C LEU A 391 8.62 5.93 9.22
N PRO A 392 7.29 5.78 9.04
CA PRO A 392 6.31 6.33 9.98
C PRO A 392 6.39 5.62 11.35
N GLN A 393 7.04 6.27 12.31
CA GLN A 393 7.18 5.82 13.70
C GLN A 393 6.80 6.98 14.62
N PRO A 394 5.49 7.20 14.88
CA PRO A 394 5.03 8.42 15.55
C PRO A 394 5.68 8.68 16.91
N GLY A 395 5.98 7.64 17.69
CA GLY A 395 6.73 7.78 18.94
C GLY A 395 8.14 8.33 18.72
N VAL A 396 8.91 7.74 17.81
CA VAL A 396 10.27 8.18 17.47
C VAL A 396 10.26 9.62 16.95
N HIS A 397 9.29 9.95 16.10
CA HIS A 397 9.17 11.30 15.53
C HIS A 397 8.79 12.34 16.59
N ALA A 398 7.86 12.04 17.50
CA ALA A 398 7.52 12.91 18.62
C ALA A 398 8.73 13.16 19.55
N ARG A 399 9.51 12.11 19.84
CA ARG A 399 10.75 12.21 20.62
C ARG A 399 11.81 13.06 19.92
N ASN A 400 12.01 12.87 18.62
CA ASN A 400 12.99 13.65 17.86
C ASN A 400 12.58 15.14 17.76
N LEU A 401 11.28 15.41 17.61
CA LEU A 401 10.73 16.77 17.67
C LEU A 401 10.99 17.42 19.02
N PHE A 402 10.74 16.72 20.14
CA PHE A 402 11.02 17.22 21.48
C PHE A 402 12.51 17.49 21.70
N HIS A 403 13.39 16.54 21.37
CA HIS A 403 14.82 16.71 21.54
C HIS A 403 15.41 17.83 20.67
N LEU A 404 14.86 18.06 19.47
CA LEU A 404 15.20 19.25 18.69
C LEU A 404 14.74 20.52 19.41
N SER A 405 13.48 20.59 19.84
CA SER A 405 12.95 21.76 20.54
C SER A 405 13.74 22.08 21.81
N ALA A 406 14.12 21.06 22.59
CA ALA A 406 14.94 21.22 23.77
C ALA A 406 16.35 21.71 23.42
N ALA A 407 16.95 21.24 22.32
CA ALA A 407 18.25 21.75 21.85
C ALA A 407 18.18 23.23 21.46
N ILE A 408 17.12 23.61 20.74
CA ILE A 408 16.86 25.00 20.33
C ILE A 408 16.61 25.87 21.58
N TRP A 409 15.79 25.40 22.51
CA TRP A 409 15.49 26.09 23.76
C TRP A 409 16.73 26.28 24.63
N ASP A 410 17.48 25.22 24.89
CA ASP A 410 18.67 25.25 25.73
C ASP A 410 19.73 26.21 25.15
N ALA A 411 19.88 26.25 23.83
CA ALA A 411 20.78 27.19 23.17
C ALA A 411 20.30 28.63 23.29
N TRP A 412 18.99 28.89 23.27
CA TRP A 412 18.42 30.23 23.49
C TRP A 412 18.54 30.66 24.96
N ALA A 413 18.20 29.76 25.88
CA ALA A 413 18.19 29.96 27.33
C ALA A 413 19.59 30.09 27.92
N ALA A 414 20.63 29.53 27.29
CA ALA A 414 22.02 29.74 27.68
C ALA A 414 22.40 31.24 27.68
N TYR A 415 21.80 32.05 26.81
CA TYR A 415 22.02 33.51 26.74
C TYR A 415 20.92 34.33 27.40
N ASP A 416 19.96 33.69 28.07
CA ASP A 416 18.93 34.36 28.85
C ASP A 416 19.26 34.30 30.35
N PRO A 417 19.27 35.43 31.08
CA PRO A 417 19.64 35.40 32.49
C PRO A 417 18.58 34.78 33.40
N ALA A 418 17.33 34.67 32.95
CA ALA A 418 16.22 34.20 33.77
C ALA A 418 15.80 32.77 33.43
N ALA A 419 15.68 32.41 32.15
CA ALA A 419 15.14 31.12 31.72
C ALA A 419 16.02 29.92 32.16
N ASP A 420 15.44 28.77 32.49
CA ASP A 420 16.21 27.54 32.74
C ASP A 420 16.29 26.68 31.47
N GLY A 421 17.43 26.02 31.24
CA GLY A 421 17.51 24.99 30.20
C GLY A 421 17.04 23.62 30.71
N VAL A 422 16.56 22.78 29.80
CA VAL A 422 16.03 21.44 30.04
C VAL A 422 17.19 20.47 30.34
N PHE A 423 18.16 20.36 29.43
CA PHE A 423 19.30 19.46 29.57
C PHE A 423 20.60 20.20 29.92
N PHE A 424 20.70 21.48 29.57
CA PHE A 424 21.90 22.30 29.70
C PHE A 424 21.66 23.56 30.56
N VAL A 425 22.57 23.90 31.47
CA VAL A 425 22.40 25.00 32.45
C VAL A 425 23.38 26.14 32.34
N GLU A 426 24.42 25.96 31.52
CA GLU A 426 25.50 26.94 31.45
C GLU A 426 24.97 28.27 30.91
N LYS A 427 25.39 29.38 31.53
CA LYS A 427 25.01 30.73 31.11
C LYS A 427 26.16 31.40 30.39
N GLN A 428 25.84 32.06 29.29
CA GLN A 428 26.76 32.76 28.41
C GLN A 428 26.49 34.25 28.41
N ILE A 429 27.54 35.02 28.21
CA ILE A 429 27.47 36.47 28.00
C ILE A 429 27.92 36.72 26.56
N ALA A 430 27.08 37.39 25.78
CA ALA A 430 27.32 37.67 24.37
C ALA A 430 27.32 39.19 24.12
N ASP A 431 28.27 39.65 23.30
CA ASP A 431 28.25 41.02 22.78
C ASP A 431 27.15 41.19 21.71
N ASP A 432 26.91 40.15 20.89
CA ASP A 432 25.79 40.05 19.95
C ASP A 432 24.97 38.79 20.24
N VAL A 433 24.05 38.90 21.19
CA VAL A 433 23.19 37.79 21.62
C VAL A 433 22.32 37.23 20.49
N VAL A 434 22.00 38.03 19.47
CA VAL A 434 21.15 37.57 18.36
C VAL A 434 21.95 36.66 17.43
N ALA A 435 23.18 37.05 17.09
CA ALA A 435 24.08 36.23 16.28
C ALA A 435 24.49 34.95 17.03
N ASP A 436 24.87 35.08 18.29
CA ASP A 436 25.35 33.96 19.11
C ASP A 436 24.24 32.92 19.35
N ARG A 437 23.00 33.35 19.59
CA ARG A 437 21.85 32.44 19.66
C ARG A 437 21.64 31.69 18.34
N GLN A 438 21.77 32.36 17.19
CA GLN A 438 21.57 31.71 15.89
C GLN A 438 22.61 30.63 15.60
N GLU A 439 23.87 30.90 15.91
CA GLU A 439 24.96 29.95 15.72
C GLU A 439 24.86 28.78 16.71
N ALA A 440 24.65 29.06 18.00
CA ALA A 440 24.50 28.02 19.03
C ALA A 440 23.30 27.10 18.76
N ILE A 441 22.14 27.67 18.40
CA ILE A 441 20.96 26.90 17.99
C ILE A 441 21.29 25.99 16.81
N SER A 442 22.03 26.50 15.82
CA SER A 442 22.33 25.76 14.59
C SER A 442 23.26 24.58 14.84
N HIS A 443 24.32 24.76 15.63
CA HIS A 443 25.19 23.65 16.03
C HIS A 443 24.45 22.63 16.91
N ALA A 444 23.62 23.08 17.85
CA ALA A 444 22.83 22.18 18.70
C ALA A 444 21.84 21.33 17.87
N ALA A 445 21.06 21.96 17.00
CA ALA A 445 20.09 21.30 16.13
C ALA A 445 20.78 20.35 15.14
N PHE A 446 21.87 20.80 14.49
CA PHE A 446 22.65 19.98 13.57
C PHE A 446 23.18 18.71 14.24
N GLY A 447 23.76 18.84 15.44
CA GLY A 447 24.32 17.72 16.18
C GLY A 447 23.25 16.68 16.57
N VAL A 448 22.12 17.13 17.11
CA VAL A 448 21.01 16.25 17.48
C VAL A 448 20.42 15.57 16.25
N LEU A 449 20.03 16.31 15.21
CA LEU A 449 19.37 15.72 14.05
C LEU A 449 20.29 14.79 13.25
N SER A 450 21.57 15.14 13.11
CA SER A 450 22.54 14.28 12.44
C SER A 450 22.76 12.97 13.18
N HIS A 451 22.67 12.97 14.52
CA HIS A 451 22.69 11.75 15.31
C HIS A 451 21.43 10.89 15.06
N ARG A 452 20.22 11.49 15.18
CA ARG A 452 18.95 10.77 15.10
C ARG A 452 18.70 10.14 13.73
N TYR A 453 19.02 10.85 12.64
CA TYR A 453 18.67 10.44 11.28
C TYR A 453 19.77 9.66 10.54
N ARG A 454 20.94 9.42 11.17
CA ARG A 454 22.03 8.66 10.54
C ARG A 454 21.62 7.27 10.04
N ARG A 455 20.71 6.60 10.75
CA ARG A 455 20.25 5.23 10.43
C ARG A 455 18.82 5.20 9.87
N ALA A 456 18.23 6.37 9.64
CA ALA A 456 16.88 6.50 9.11
C ALA A 456 16.81 6.12 7.64
N ILE A 457 15.63 5.71 7.18
CA ILE A 457 15.38 5.61 5.74
C ILE A 457 15.38 7.03 5.16
N GLY A 458 16.08 7.24 4.05
CA GLY A 458 16.32 8.59 3.52
C GLY A 458 17.31 9.42 4.36
N GLY A 459 17.97 8.81 5.35
CA GLY A 459 18.94 9.45 6.24
C GLY A 459 20.05 10.18 5.52
N ASP A 460 20.65 9.56 4.49
CA ASP A 460 21.72 10.19 3.70
C ASP A 460 21.30 11.53 3.07
N THR A 461 20.05 11.61 2.56
CA THR A 461 19.51 12.86 2.01
C THR A 461 19.22 13.89 3.11
N SER A 462 18.69 13.45 4.25
CA SER A 462 18.46 14.33 5.40
C SER A 462 19.77 14.91 5.94
N LEU A 463 20.82 14.09 6.08
CA LEU A 463 22.16 14.52 6.48
C LEU A 463 22.76 15.52 5.48
N ALA A 464 22.61 15.26 4.18
CA ALA A 464 23.04 16.20 3.14
C ALA A 464 22.30 17.55 3.28
N CYS A 465 21.00 17.54 3.55
CA CYS A 465 20.23 18.77 3.78
C CYS A 465 20.68 19.53 5.03
N PHE A 466 20.91 18.85 6.15
CA PHE A 466 21.39 19.52 7.37
C PHE A 466 22.76 20.16 7.16
N ARG A 467 23.68 19.48 6.46
CA ARG A 467 25.01 20.03 6.12
C ARG A 467 24.91 21.22 5.17
N SER A 468 24.15 21.08 4.07
CA SER A 468 23.94 22.20 3.14
C SER A 468 23.24 23.39 3.80
N PHE A 469 22.40 23.15 4.80
CA PHE A 469 21.78 24.23 5.58
C PHE A 469 22.80 24.94 6.49
N MET A 470 23.68 24.21 7.19
CA MET A 470 24.80 24.80 7.94
C MET A 470 25.69 25.68 7.04
N GLU A 471 26.09 25.15 5.88
CA GLU A 471 26.89 25.88 4.89
C GLU A 471 26.15 27.13 4.38
N LYS A 472 24.83 27.03 4.16
CA LYS A 472 23.98 28.15 3.74
C LYS A 472 23.93 29.26 4.79
N LEU A 473 24.03 28.91 6.07
CA LEU A 473 24.10 29.86 7.18
C LEU A 473 25.51 30.46 7.36
N GLY A 474 26.53 29.88 6.72
CA GLY A 474 27.94 30.29 6.85
C GLY A 474 28.67 29.62 8.02
N TYR A 475 28.09 28.56 8.61
CA TYR A 475 28.69 27.80 9.70
C TYR A 475 29.44 26.57 9.18
N ASP A 476 30.50 26.17 9.88
CA ASP A 476 31.26 24.96 9.55
C ASP A 476 30.56 23.71 10.13
N PRO A 477 29.97 22.83 9.31
CA PRO A 477 29.31 21.62 9.81
C PRO A 477 30.29 20.60 10.42
N ASP A 478 31.60 20.76 10.22
CA ASP A 478 32.63 19.88 10.77
C ASP A 478 33.26 20.44 12.07
N ASP A 479 32.82 21.62 12.55
CA ASP A 479 33.21 22.13 13.86
C ASP A 479 32.54 21.34 14.99
N THR A 480 33.34 20.49 15.63
CA THR A 480 32.94 19.60 16.73
C THR A 480 33.51 20.02 18.07
N ARG A 481 34.10 21.23 18.15
CA ARG A 481 34.71 21.72 19.39
C ARG A 481 33.64 21.85 20.48
N VAL A 482 34.01 21.48 21.71
CA VAL A 482 33.15 21.61 22.90
C VAL A 482 33.79 22.47 24.00
N GLU A 483 35.04 22.89 23.80
CA GLU A 483 35.80 23.70 24.74
C GLU A 483 35.58 25.20 24.48
N GLY A 484 35.58 25.99 25.55
CA GLY A 484 35.40 27.45 25.51
C GLY A 484 33.96 27.91 25.24
N ASP A 485 33.81 29.22 25.12
CA ASP A 485 32.50 29.91 25.17
C ASP A 485 32.01 30.36 23.78
N SER A 486 32.61 29.82 22.70
CA SER A 486 32.12 30.11 21.35
C SER A 486 30.68 29.57 21.16
N PRO A 487 29.81 30.23 20.40
CA PRO A 487 28.45 29.76 20.17
C PRO A 487 28.40 28.34 19.59
N ALA A 488 29.29 28.01 18.64
CA ALA A 488 29.46 26.64 18.14
C ALA A 488 29.80 25.64 19.26
N SER A 489 30.75 25.97 20.15
CA SER A 489 31.12 25.12 21.29
C SER A 489 29.94 24.88 22.24
N VAL A 490 29.18 25.93 22.54
CA VAL A 490 27.98 25.84 23.39
C VAL A 490 26.92 24.95 22.73
N GLY A 491 26.64 25.16 21.45
CA GLY A 491 25.69 24.34 20.68
C GLY A 491 26.09 22.86 20.64
N ASN A 492 27.37 22.57 20.42
CA ASN A 492 27.90 21.21 20.44
C ASN A 492 27.80 20.54 21.82
N ARG A 493 28.02 21.29 22.93
CA ARG A 493 27.80 20.77 24.29
C ARG A 493 26.33 20.42 24.54
N ILE A 494 25.41 21.27 24.08
CA ILE A 494 23.97 21.03 24.20
C ILE A 494 23.57 19.76 23.43
N ALA A 495 24.02 19.62 22.18
CA ALA A 495 23.77 18.40 21.40
C ALA A 495 24.29 17.15 22.11
N ALA A 496 25.51 17.20 22.65
CA ALA A 496 26.11 16.11 23.39
C ALA A 496 25.31 15.74 24.65
N ALA A 497 24.83 16.72 25.41
CA ALA A 497 24.01 16.50 26.60
C ALA A 497 22.70 15.78 26.28
N ILE A 498 22.00 16.20 25.21
CA ILE A 498 20.73 15.60 24.78
C ILE A 498 20.92 14.19 24.21
N ILE A 499 21.99 13.98 23.44
CA ILE A 499 22.33 12.64 22.92
C ILE A 499 22.63 11.69 24.09
N ALA A 500 23.38 12.14 25.10
CA ALA A 500 23.68 11.35 26.28
C ALA A 500 22.41 11.02 27.09
N ALA A 501 21.54 12.01 27.32
CA ALA A 501 20.28 11.80 28.02
C ALA A 501 19.37 10.79 27.30
N GLY A 502 19.36 10.81 25.96
CA GLY A 502 18.56 9.90 25.15
C GLY A 502 19.13 8.48 25.00
N ALA A 503 20.33 8.18 25.51
CA ALA A 503 20.93 6.85 25.34
C ALA A 503 20.19 5.76 26.13
N ASP A 504 19.71 6.10 27.33
CA ASP A 504 19.09 5.18 28.28
C ASP A 504 17.65 5.60 28.67
N ASP A 505 17.01 6.45 27.86
CA ASP A 505 15.68 7.01 28.12
C ASP A 505 14.51 6.04 27.88
N GLY A 506 14.78 4.74 27.67
CA GLY A 506 13.78 3.72 27.39
C GLY A 506 13.40 3.53 25.91
N ALA A 507 13.87 4.38 24.99
CA ALA A 507 13.54 4.28 23.56
C ALA A 507 14.28 3.15 22.82
N ASN A 508 15.38 2.64 23.37
CA ASN A 508 16.23 1.60 22.77
C ASN A 508 16.82 1.99 21.39
N GLU A 509 17.24 3.25 21.26
CA GLU A 509 17.76 3.82 20.01
C GLU A 509 19.00 3.12 19.45
N ALA A 510 19.92 2.67 20.32
CA ALA A 510 21.14 1.98 19.92
C ALA A 510 20.86 0.74 19.05
N ASN A 511 19.70 0.10 19.27
CA ASN A 511 19.21 -1.07 18.56
C ASN A 511 18.04 -0.75 17.62
N ALA A 512 18.02 0.46 17.05
CA ALA A 512 17.02 0.93 16.08
C ALA A 512 15.58 0.83 16.61
N TYR A 513 15.37 1.20 17.89
CA TYR A 513 14.07 1.24 18.55
C TYR A 513 13.34 -0.12 18.57
N ALA A 514 14.10 -1.21 18.50
CA ALA A 514 13.53 -2.56 18.52
C ALA A 514 12.76 -2.83 19.81
N ASP A 515 11.68 -3.61 19.71
CA ASP A 515 10.88 -4.04 20.86
C ASP A 515 11.73 -4.80 21.88
N THR A 516 11.78 -4.29 23.11
CA THR A 516 12.50 -4.88 24.24
C THR A 516 11.62 -5.76 25.14
N THR A 517 10.32 -5.82 24.87
CA THR A 517 9.32 -6.48 25.73
C THR A 517 9.04 -7.93 25.35
N GLY A 518 9.46 -8.36 24.15
CA GLY A 518 9.17 -9.69 23.62
C GLY A 518 7.69 -9.90 23.29
N PHE A 519 6.97 -8.84 22.88
CA PHE A 519 5.54 -8.92 22.63
C PHE A 519 5.18 -9.96 21.56
N LYS A 520 4.13 -10.73 21.83
CA LYS A 520 3.48 -11.61 20.88
C LYS A 520 1.98 -11.48 21.04
N SER A 521 1.27 -11.32 19.92
CA SER A 521 -0.19 -11.38 19.96
C SER A 521 -0.64 -12.81 20.24
N VAL A 522 -1.74 -12.94 21.00
CA VAL A 522 -2.46 -14.20 21.20
C VAL A 522 -3.25 -14.61 19.96
N ASN A 523 -3.60 -13.64 19.12
CA ASN A 523 -4.34 -13.87 17.89
C ASN A 523 -3.37 -14.14 16.72
N PRO A 524 -3.62 -15.18 15.90
CA PRO A 524 -2.83 -15.44 14.70
C PRO A 524 -3.00 -14.29 13.70
N PRO A 525 -1.99 -13.96 12.88
CA PRO A 525 -2.11 -12.87 11.90
C PRO A 525 -3.31 -13.05 10.96
N LEU A 526 -3.99 -11.94 10.65
CA LEU A 526 -5.07 -11.90 9.66
C LEU A 526 -4.47 -11.72 8.26
N VAL A 527 -4.53 -12.76 7.42
CA VAL A 527 -4.28 -12.61 5.98
C VAL A 527 -5.41 -11.78 5.39
N VAL A 528 -5.13 -10.53 5.03
CA VAL A 528 -6.18 -9.55 4.66
C VAL A 528 -6.98 -9.99 3.43
N ASP A 529 -6.34 -10.74 2.56
CA ASP A 529 -6.93 -11.22 1.31
C ASP A 529 -7.85 -12.44 1.49
N ASP A 530 -7.73 -13.11 2.63
CA ASP A 530 -8.59 -14.22 3.01
C ASP A 530 -9.87 -13.68 3.69
N PRO A 531 -11.01 -14.37 3.51
CA PRO A 531 -12.25 -13.97 4.15
C PRO A 531 -12.24 -14.31 5.64
N GLY A 532 -12.82 -13.44 6.45
CA GLY A 532 -13.06 -13.67 7.87
C GLY A 532 -11.87 -13.26 8.73
N ALA A 533 -11.94 -13.59 10.02
CA ALA A 533 -10.85 -13.40 10.96
C ALA A 533 -10.92 -14.47 12.05
N THR A 534 -9.79 -15.12 12.32
CA THR A 534 -9.68 -16.12 13.41
C THR A 534 -9.13 -15.43 14.66
N LEU A 535 -9.96 -15.30 15.69
CA LEU A 535 -9.60 -14.68 16.97
C LEU A 535 -9.69 -15.70 18.10
N VAL A 536 -8.60 -15.85 18.84
CA VAL A 536 -8.56 -16.58 20.12
C VAL A 536 -9.22 -15.73 21.21
N ASP A 537 -8.91 -14.43 21.21
CA ASP A 537 -9.56 -13.44 22.07
C ASP A 537 -10.05 -12.26 21.20
N PRO A 538 -11.38 -12.08 21.03
CA PRO A 538 -11.94 -11.04 20.18
C PRO A 538 -11.79 -9.63 20.76
N SER A 539 -11.33 -9.48 22.02
CA SER A 539 -11.00 -8.18 22.60
C SER A 539 -9.58 -7.74 22.26
N VAL A 540 -8.70 -8.65 21.82
CA VAL A 540 -7.25 -8.40 21.68
C VAL A 540 -6.84 -8.16 20.22
N TRP A 541 -5.85 -7.30 20.03
CA TRP A 541 -5.27 -6.92 18.75
C TRP A 541 -4.72 -8.12 17.97
N GLN A 542 -5.09 -8.17 16.70
CA GLN A 542 -4.61 -9.14 15.72
C GLN A 542 -3.70 -8.43 14.71
N PRO A 543 -2.44 -8.87 14.56
CA PRO A 543 -1.56 -8.37 13.50
C PRO A 543 -2.13 -8.68 12.11
N LEU A 544 -1.98 -7.77 11.14
CA LEU A 544 -2.33 -8.07 9.76
C LEU A 544 -1.17 -8.71 9.01
N ASP A 545 -1.45 -9.61 8.08
CA ASP A 545 -0.51 -10.17 7.11
C ASP A 545 -0.86 -9.63 5.71
N LEU A 546 0.07 -8.87 5.14
CA LEU A 546 -0.09 -8.18 3.86
C LEU A 546 0.88 -8.75 2.82
N ALA A 547 0.33 -9.18 1.69
CA ALA A 547 1.11 -9.66 0.54
C ALA A 547 2.06 -8.59 -0.02
N VAL A 548 1.64 -7.31 0.07
CA VAL A 548 2.46 -6.13 -0.23
C VAL A 548 2.21 -5.11 0.86
N SER A 549 3.27 -4.61 1.49
CA SER A 549 3.18 -3.58 2.53
C SER A 549 3.90 -2.32 2.08
N LEU A 550 3.16 -1.22 1.99
CA LEU A 550 3.71 0.12 1.87
C LEU A 550 3.41 0.85 3.17
N THR A 551 4.37 1.62 3.64
CA THR A 551 4.13 2.59 4.70
C THR A 551 3.22 3.70 4.21
N GLN A 552 2.69 4.49 5.13
CA GLN A 552 1.84 5.64 4.85
C GLN A 552 2.48 6.67 3.91
N ASN A 553 3.82 6.82 3.96
CA ASN A 553 4.60 7.67 3.05
C ASN A 553 5.13 6.94 1.79
N GLY A 554 4.63 5.74 1.49
CA GLY A 554 4.93 5.01 0.27
C GLY A 554 6.26 4.26 0.25
N ILE A 555 6.97 4.17 1.39
CA ILE A 555 8.18 3.34 1.53
C ILE A 555 7.77 1.87 1.56
N LEU A 556 8.39 1.05 0.71
CA LEU A 556 8.19 -0.40 0.69
C LEU A 556 8.70 -1.04 1.98
N ASN A 557 7.82 -1.78 2.64
CA ASN A 557 8.15 -2.60 3.80
C ASN A 557 8.16 -4.08 3.41
N SER A 558 8.76 -4.92 4.26
CA SER A 558 8.70 -6.37 4.06
C SER A 558 7.25 -6.85 4.08
N ALA A 559 6.88 -7.64 3.08
CA ALA A 559 5.62 -8.39 3.09
C ALA A 559 5.58 -9.36 4.27
N GLY A 560 4.37 -9.72 4.72
CA GLY A 560 4.16 -10.64 5.85
C GLY A 560 3.45 -10.00 7.05
N PRO A 561 3.49 -10.67 8.22
CA PRO A 561 2.77 -10.23 9.40
C PRO A 561 3.38 -8.97 10.01
N GLN A 562 2.50 -8.04 10.38
CA GLN A 562 2.81 -6.82 11.11
C GLN A 562 3.51 -7.12 12.44
N LYS A 563 4.45 -6.25 12.79
CA LYS A 563 5.09 -6.21 14.12
C LYS A 563 4.58 -4.99 14.89
N TYR A 564 4.40 -5.13 16.19
CA TYR A 564 3.96 -4.02 17.04
C TYR A 564 5.03 -2.92 17.05
N ILE A 565 4.76 -1.80 16.37
CA ILE A 565 5.60 -0.60 16.37
C ILE A 565 5.54 0.08 17.75
N GLY A 566 6.69 0.20 18.41
CA GLY A 566 6.82 0.93 19.68
C GLY A 566 6.28 0.19 20.89
N ALA A 567 6.33 -1.15 20.93
CA ALA A 567 5.70 -1.92 22.01
C ALA A 567 6.27 -1.63 23.43
N ASN A 568 7.48 -1.03 23.51
CA ASN A 568 8.14 -0.54 24.73
C ASN A 568 7.96 0.97 24.97
N TRP A 569 7.23 1.70 24.13
CA TRP A 569 7.28 3.18 24.13
C TRP A 569 6.73 3.83 25.40
N GLY A 570 5.88 3.14 26.16
CA GLY A 570 5.44 3.58 27.50
C GLY A 570 6.55 3.61 28.56
N LEU A 571 7.73 3.03 28.26
CA LEU A 571 8.92 3.09 29.11
C LEU A 571 9.79 4.31 28.83
N VAL A 572 9.48 5.10 27.79
CA VAL A 572 10.28 6.27 27.44
C VAL A 572 10.14 7.36 28.50
N THR A 573 11.23 8.03 28.85
CA THR A 573 11.23 9.13 29.82
C THR A 573 10.36 10.29 29.32
N PRO A 574 9.32 10.70 30.08
CA PRO A 574 8.46 11.82 29.71
C PRO A 574 9.14 13.17 29.97
N PHE A 575 8.61 14.21 29.34
CA PHE A 575 8.95 15.61 29.58
C PHE A 575 8.31 16.13 30.87
N ALA A 576 6.99 16.01 31.02
CA ALA A 576 6.24 16.60 32.13
C ALA A 576 5.44 15.58 32.96
N MET A 577 5.04 14.45 32.36
CA MET A 577 4.21 13.47 33.07
C MET A 577 4.94 12.82 34.26
N THR A 578 4.21 12.65 35.36
CA THR A 578 4.62 11.86 36.52
C THR A 578 3.57 10.81 36.83
N ARG A 579 3.97 9.69 37.47
CA ARG A 579 3.02 8.65 37.89
C ARG A 579 2.54 8.94 39.30
N GLU A 580 1.23 8.96 39.48
CA GLU A 580 0.63 8.96 40.81
C GLU A 580 1.04 7.70 41.59
N ALA A 581 1.26 7.85 42.90
CA ALA A 581 1.68 6.73 43.74
C ALA A 581 0.63 5.60 43.72
N GLY A 582 1.05 4.41 43.29
CA GLY A 582 0.17 3.24 43.17
C GLY A 582 -0.61 3.14 41.85
N SER A 583 -0.49 4.13 40.96
CA SER A 583 -1.09 4.05 39.61
C SER A 583 -0.27 3.14 38.69
N ALA A 584 -0.97 2.33 37.88
CA ALA A 584 -0.36 1.49 36.85
C ALA A 584 0.03 2.27 35.59
N THR A 585 -0.62 3.41 35.32
CA THR A 585 -0.46 4.23 34.10
C THR A 585 -0.26 5.71 34.47
N TYR A 586 0.33 6.51 33.57
CA TYR A 586 0.47 7.96 33.78
C TYR A 586 -0.89 8.65 33.86
N HIS A 587 -1.79 8.32 32.94
CA HIS A 587 -3.15 8.84 32.90
C HIS A 587 -4.12 7.70 32.63
N ASP A 588 -4.98 7.41 33.60
CA ASP A 588 -6.05 6.42 33.44
C ASP A 588 -7.29 7.09 32.79
N PRO A 589 -7.70 6.67 31.58
CA PRO A 589 -8.94 7.13 30.96
C PRO A 589 -10.19 6.35 31.38
N GLY A 590 -10.04 5.31 32.20
CA GLY A 590 -11.07 4.32 32.51
C GLY A 590 -10.91 3.02 31.70
N PRO A 591 -11.88 2.10 31.82
CA PRO A 591 -11.78 0.79 31.19
C PRO A 591 -11.79 0.89 29.66
N ALA A 592 -10.93 0.09 29.02
CA ALA A 592 -10.97 -0.08 27.57
C ALA A 592 -12.19 -0.92 27.15
N PRO A 593 -12.72 -0.72 25.93
CA PRO A 593 -13.82 -1.54 25.45
C PRO A 593 -13.38 -3.00 25.30
N VAL A 594 -14.24 -3.91 25.78
CA VAL A 594 -14.05 -5.36 25.67
C VAL A 594 -15.12 -5.96 24.75
N PHE A 595 -14.86 -7.15 24.21
CA PHE A 595 -15.82 -7.82 23.35
C PHE A 595 -17.13 -8.08 24.09
N GLY A 596 -18.23 -7.62 23.48
CA GLY A 596 -19.55 -7.65 24.08
C GLY A 596 -20.52 -6.71 23.34
N PRO A 597 -21.72 -6.46 23.90
CA PRO A 597 -22.74 -5.62 23.26
C PRO A 597 -22.25 -4.20 22.94
N GLU A 598 -21.52 -3.55 23.85
CA GLU A 598 -21.03 -2.17 23.65
C GLU A 598 -20.04 -2.08 22.47
N LEU A 599 -19.03 -2.95 22.42
CA LEU A 599 -18.06 -2.95 21.33
C LEU A 599 -18.72 -3.33 19.97
N ARG A 600 -19.78 -4.15 20.00
CA ARG A 600 -20.59 -4.45 18.81
C ARG A 600 -21.34 -3.22 18.30
N ASP A 601 -21.91 -2.40 19.19
CA ASP A 601 -22.60 -1.16 18.79
C ASP A 601 -21.62 -0.18 18.13
N HIS A 602 -20.38 -0.10 18.62
CA HIS A 602 -19.34 0.69 17.95
C HIS A 602 -18.88 0.13 16.61
N ALA A 603 -18.86 -1.20 16.44
CA ALA A 603 -18.61 -1.80 15.13
C ALA A 603 -19.73 -1.46 14.13
N VAL A 604 -20.99 -1.44 14.58
CA VAL A 604 -22.14 -1.01 13.76
C VAL A 604 -22.03 0.47 13.37
N GLU A 605 -21.62 1.33 14.29
CA GLU A 605 -21.34 2.74 13.99
C GLU A 605 -20.32 2.88 12.85
N LEU A 606 -19.22 2.12 12.90
CA LEU A 606 -18.21 2.12 11.85
C LEU A 606 -18.72 1.60 10.50
N ILE A 607 -19.53 0.54 10.50
CA ILE A 607 -20.15 0.03 9.27
C ILE A 607 -21.04 1.12 8.64
N ARG A 608 -21.78 1.88 9.47
CA ARG A 608 -22.60 3.01 9.00
C ARG A 608 -21.75 4.13 8.40
N LEU A 609 -20.70 4.57 9.08
CA LEU A 609 -19.80 5.60 8.54
C LEU A 609 -19.15 5.14 7.22
N SER A 610 -18.76 3.87 7.13
CA SER A 610 -18.23 3.31 5.89
C SER A 610 -19.26 3.30 4.76
N ALA A 611 -20.53 3.03 5.05
CA ALA A 611 -21.62 3.12 4.07
C ALA A 611 -21.82 4.55 3.56
N GLU A 612 -21.63 5.55 4.41
CA GLU A 612 -21.80 6.98 4.11
C GLU A 612 -20.68 7.57 3.23
N LEU A 613 -19.55 6.88 3.04
CA LEU A 613 -18.45 7.35 2.19
C LEU A 613 -18.83 7.53 0.72
N GLY A 614 -19.87 6.83 0.26
CA GLY A 614 -20.47 6.98 -1.07
C GLY A 614 -21.77 7.78 -1.09
N ASP A 615 -22.08 8.50 -0.02
CA ASP A 615 -23.32 9.27 0.10
C ASP A 615 -23.20 10.67 -0.54
N GLU A 616 -24.22 11.04 -1.31
CA GLU A 616 -24.32 12.33 -2.01
C GLU A 616 -25.13 13.37 -1.23
N GLU A 617 -25.72 13.00 -0.09
CA GLU A 617 -26.46 13.94 0.76
C GLU A 617 -25.59 15.15 1.11
N ARG A 618 -26.16 16.35 0.92
CA ARG A 618 -25.45 17.61 1.15
C ARG A 618 -25.50 18.00 2.62
N ILE A 619 -24.34 18.20 3.22
CA ILE A 619 -24.16 18.68 4.59
C ILE A 619 -23.44 20.03 4.61
N ASP A 620 -23.67 20.85 5.63
CA ASP A 620 -22.95 22.10 5.85
C ASP A 620 -21.68 21.86 6.69
N LEU A 621 -20.50 22.07 6.11
CA LEU A 621 -19.21 21.93 6.81
C LEU A 621 -18.74 23.20 7.54
N SER A 622 -19.48 24.30 7.45
CA SER A 622 -19.04 25.55 8.05
C SER A 622 -18.90 25.41 9.57
N PRO A 623 -18.01 26.20 10.21
CA PRO A 623 -17.97 26.26 11.67
C PRO A 623 -19.30 26.72 12.30
N GLY A 624 -20.22 27.29 11.51
CA GLY A 624 -21.58 27.59 11.92
C GLY A 624 -22.43 26.36 12.25
N SER A 625 -22.11 25.21 11.64
CA SER A 625 -22.88 23.96 11.75
C SER A 625 -22.07 22.79 12.32
N MET A 626 -20.74 22.88 12.34
CA MET A 626 -19.85 21.82 12.84
C MET A 626 -18.87 22.32 13.91
N GLY A 627 -18.48 21.42 14.81
CA GLY A 627 -17.56 21.71 15.92
C GLY A 627 -18.30 22.13 17.20
N ASN A 628 -17.58 22.73 18.13
CA ASN A 628 -18.04 23.13 19.45
C ASN A 628 -18.54 21.93 20.29
N ASN A 629 -17.80 20.83 20.25
CA ASN A 629 -18.14 19.66 21.07
C ASN A 629 -17.69 19.88 22.51
N THR A 630 -18.41 19.25 23.44
CA THR A 630 -17.92 19.02 24.79
C THR A 630 -16.67 18.11 24.72
N LEU A 631 -15.68 18.34 25.59
CA LEU A 631 -14.48 17.51 25.65
C LEU A 631 -14.85 16.03 25.82
N GLY A 632 -14.34 15.17 24.92
CA GLY A 632 -14.61 13.74 24.92
C GLY A 632 -16.00 13.38 24.39
N GLN A 633 -16.68 14.29 23.68
CA GLN A 633 -17.99 14.05 23.07
C GLN A 633 -17.99 14.47 21.59
N ASN A 634 -19.08 14.15 20.89
CA ASN A 634 -19.36 14.55 19.51
C ASN A 634 -20.76 15.20 19.42
N ASP A 635 -21.08 16.05 20.39
CA ASP A 635 -22.39 16.66 20.66
C ASP A 635 -22.50 18.13 20.18
N GLY A 636 -21.48 18.64 19.51
CA GLY A 636 -21.41 20.02 19.07
C GLY A 636 -22.34 20.34 17.90
N HIS A 637 -22.77 21.60 17.84
CA HIS A 637 -23.65 22.14 16.79
C HIS A 637 -23.05 23.38 16.08
N GLY A 638 -21.73 23.55 16.17
CA GLY A 638 -21.03 24.72 15.63
C GLY A 638 -21.21 26.00 16.45
N ARG A 639 -20.74 27.10 15.88
CA ARG A 639 -20.70 28.45 16.45
C ARG A 639 -21.31 29.43 15.45
N ALA A 640 -22.44 30.04 15.79
CA ALA A 640 -23.19 30.86 14.85
C ALA A 640 -22.41 32.04 14.26
N LEU A 641 -21.47 32.64 15.01
CA LEU A 641 -20.72 33.83 14.63
C LEU A 641 -19.22 33.62 14.76
N ASN A 642 -18.45 34.18 13.82
CA ASN A 642 -17.01 34.29 13.92
C ASN A 642 -16.66 35.37 14.97
N PRO A 643 -15.83 35.05 15.99
CA PRO A 643 -15.54 35.97 17.09
C PRO A 643 -14.69 37.18 16.68
N ALA A 644 -13.91 37.08 15.61
CA ALA A 644 -13.07 38.16 15.12
C ALA A 644 -13.84 39.16 14.25
N THR A 645 -14.84 38.70 13.49
CA THR A 645 -15.60 39.55 12.55
C THR A 645 -17.01 39.91 13.02
N GLY A 646 -17.55 39.16 13.99
CA GLY A 646 -18.95 39.26 14.43
C GLY A 646 -19.97 38.81 13.38
N GLN A 647 -19.53 38.26 12.25
CA GLN A 647 -20.39 37.80 11.15
C GLN A 647 -20.64 36.30 11.22
N PRO A 648 -21.77 35.80 10.70
CA PRO A 648 -21.99 34.36 10.57
C PRO A 648 -20.94 33.69 9.67
N TYR A 649 -20.59 32.43 9.98
CA TYR A 649 -19.78 31.64 9.07
C TYR A 649 -20.57 31.32 7.79
N PRO A 650 -20.00 31.52 6.59
CA PRO A 650 -20.65 31.15 5.35
C PRO A 650 -20.91 29.65 5.29
N THR A 651 -22.14 29.25 4.96
CA THR A 651 -22.53 27.85 4.80
C THR A 651 -21.74 27.19 3.66
N GLN A 652 -21.26 25.97 3.90
CA GLN A 652 -20.50 25.15 2.97
C GLN A 652 -21.24 23.85 2.67
N SER A 653 -22.11 23.85 1.67
CA SER A 653 -22.81 22.64 1.24
C SER A 653 -21.85 21.73 0.48
N VAL A 654 -21.58 20.52 0.97
CA VAL A 654 -20.79 19.47 0.28
C VAL A 654 -21.44 18.09 0.43
N ALA A 655 -21.11 17.13 -0.44
CA ALA A 655 -21.56 15.75 -0.27
C ALA A 655 -20.93 15.12 0.99
N ARG A 656 -21.72 14.40 1.79
CA ARG A 656 -21.25 13.71 3.00
C ARG A 656 -20.10 12.74 2.71
N GLY A 657 -20.18 12.00 1.60
CA GLY A 657 -19.12 11.08 1.17
C GLY A 657 -17.80 11.79 0.83
N ASP A 658 -17.86 12.95 0.15
CA ASP A 658 -16.68 13.78 -0.10
C ASP A 658 -16.04 14.27 1.21
N PHE A 659 -16.86 14.72 2.16
CA PHE A 659 -16.37 15.12 3.48
C PHE A 659 -15.69 13.97 4.23
N GLY A 660 -16.34 12.81 4.32
CA GLY A 660 -15.79 11.65 5.03
C GLY A 660 -14.45 11.18 4.46
N ARG A 661 -14.33 11.12 3.13
CA ARG A 661 -13.10 10.71 2.43
C ARG A 661 -11.97 11.73 2.58
N VAL A 662 -12.26 13.02 2.38
CA VAL A 662 -11.28 14.10 2.57
C VAL A 662 -10.82 14.17 4.02
N LEU A 663 -11.74 14.03 4.97
CA LEU A 663 -11.42 14.05 6.39
C LEU A 663 -10.49 12.90 6.77
N ALA A 664 -10.81 11.68 6.31
CA ALA A 664 -10.00 10.50 6.57
C ALA A 664 -8.58 10.64 6.00
N GLU A 665 -8.42 11.14 4.77
CA GLU A 665 -7.09 11.26 4.15
C GLU A 665 -6.26 12.46 4.64
N PHE A 666 -6.91 13.60 4.95
CA PHE A 666 -6.20 14.77 5.51
C PHE A 666 -5.53 14.43 6.83
N TRP A 667 -6.28 13.86 7.78
CA TRP A 667 -5.76 13.47 9.09
C TRP A 667 -5.14 12.07 9.11
N ALA A 668 -5.18 11.33 8.00
CA ALA A 668 -4.28 10.20 7.81
C ALA A 668 -2.84 10.66 7.69
N ASP A 669 -2.58 11.92 7.31
CA ASP A 669 -1.27 12.50 7.03
C ASP A 669 -0.55 11.73 5.91
N GLY A 670 -1.14 11.55 4.71
CA GLY A 670 -0.73 10.62 3.63
C GLY A 670 0.75 10.59 3.13
N PRO A 671 1.02 10.51 1.81
CA PRO A 671 2.36 10.12 1.30
C PRO A 671 3.50 11.11 1.62
N ARG A 672 3.16 12.32 2.09
CA ARG A 672 4.08 13.40 2.47
C ARG A 672 4.03 13.68 3.98
N SER A 673 3.69 12.67 4.77
CA SER A 673 3.44 12.75 6.22
C SER A 673 4.59 13.35 7.02
N GLU A 674 4.30 14.31 7.89
CA GLU A 674 5.13 14.63 9.07
C GLU A 674 4.72 13.79 10.29
N THR A 675 3.83 12.81 10.10
CA THR A 675 3.06 12.09 11.12
C THR A 675 2.24 13.00 12.03
N PRO A 676 1.29 12.48 12.83
CA PRO A 676 0.45 13.33 13.67
C PRO A 676 1.20 14.35 14.54
N PRO A 677 2.32 14.02 15.22
CA PRO A 677 3.05 15.02 16.01
C PRO A 677 3.63 16.16 15.14
N GLY A 678 4.13 15.87 13.94
CA GLY A 678 4.70 16.87 13.04
C GLY A 678 3.63 17.75 12.37
N HIS A 679 2.44 17.22 12.10
CA HIS A 679 1.32 18.01 11.54
C HIS A 679 0.99 19.20 12.46
N TRP A 680 0.99 19.01 13.78
CA TRP A 680 0.71 20.11 14.71
C TRP A 680 1.81 21.17 14.76
N ASN A 681 3.05 20.87 14.36
CA ASN A 681 4.08 21.89 14.14
C ASN A 681 3.73 22.73 12.90
N VAL A 682 3.26 22.10 11.81
CA VAL A 682 2.80 22.82 10.60
C VAL A 682 1.63 23.75 10.92
N ILE A 683 0.69 23.32 11.77
CA ILE A 683 -0.43 24.17 12.23
C ILE A 683 0.08 25.34 13.08
N ALA A 684 0.94 25.09 14.07
CA ALA A 684 1.51 26.14 14.93
C ALA A 684 2.26 27.21 14.11
N ASN A 685 3.00 26.74 13.10
CA ASN A 685 3.70 27.56 12.13
C ASN A 685 2.74 28.44 11.32
N ALA A 686 1.69 27.86 10.74
CA ALA A 686 0.67 28.60 9.98
C ALA A 686 -0.08 29.64 10.83
N VAL A 687 -0.33 29.34 12.11
CA VAL A 687 -0.91 30.28 13.07
C VAL A 687 0.01 31.49 13.26
N ALA A 688 1.29 31.28 13.50
CA ALA A 688 2.27 32.37 13.66
C ALA A 688 2.45 33.22 12.39
N ASP A 689 2.24 32.62 11.21
CA ASP A 689 2.33 33.27 9.90
C ASP A 689 1.03 34.01 9.51
N SER A 690 -0.04 33.85 10.28
CA SER A 690 -1.34 34.45 9.98
C SER A 690 -1.27 35.99 9.99
N PRO A 691 -1.83 36.67 8.97
CA PRO A 691 -1.82 38.13 8.91
C PRO A 691 -2.41 38.79 10.16
N GLY A 692 -1.64 39.71 10.76
CA GLY A 692 -2.08 40.43 11.97
C GLY A 692 -1.97 39.62 13.26
N PHE A 693 -1.45 38.39 13.23
CA PHE A 693 -1.17 37.64 14.45
C PHE A 693 -0.13 38.36 15.32
N SER A 694 -0.47 38.56 16.59
CA SER A 694 0.41 39.20 17.57
C SER A 694 1.08 38.13 18.42
N ARG A 695 2.40 37.97 18.29
CA ARG A 695 3.23 37.03 19.06
C ARG A 695 3.33 37.44 20.53
N ARG A 696 2.26 37.24 21.30
CA ARG A 696 2.15 37.52 22.73
C ARG A 696 1.85 36.21 23.43
N LEU A 697 2.74 35.79 24.34
CA LEU A 697 2.52 34.55 25.09
C LEU A 697 1.26 34.70 25.95
N GLY A 698 0.32 33.77 25.81
CA GLY A 698 -0.98 33.86 26.48
C GLY A 698 -1.89 34.97 25.95
N GLY A 699 -1.58 35.56 24.78
CA GLY A 699 -2.37 36.62 24.15
C GLY A 699 -2.21 38.01 24.78
N GLU A 700 -1.49 38.11 25.89
CA GLU A 700 -1.28 39.35 26.66
C GLU A 700 0.22 39.68 26.81
N GLY A 701 0.56 40.79 27.48
CA GLY A 701 1.96 41.12 27.77
C GLY A 701 2.73 41.68 26.57
N LEU A 702 4.04 41.44 26.49
CA LEU A 702 4.93 41.98 25.44
C LEU A 702 4.83 41.21 24.13
N VAL A 703 5.01 41.91 23.00
CA VAL A 703 5.20 41.24 21.71
C VAL A 703 6.61 40.65 21.71
N LEU A 704 6.70 39.34 21.57
CA LEU A 704 7.96 38.61 21.44
C LEU A 704 8.49 38.76 20.02
N ASP A 705 9.82 38.78 19.88
CA ASP A 705 10.43 38.61 18.57
C ASP A 705 10.15 37.19 18.03
N PRO A 706 10.26 36.97 16.70
CA PRO A 706 9.94 35.67 16.10
C PRO A 706 10.74 34.51 16.68
N LEU A 707 12.01 34.70 17.04
CA LEU A 707 12.83 33.62 17.59
C LEU A 707 12.36 33.25 19.00
N GLU A 708 12.16 34.24 19.88
CA GLU A 708 11.67 33.98 21.24
C GLU A 708 10.28 33.31 21.23
N TRP A 709 9.40 33.71 20.30
CA TRP A 709 8.13 33.02 20.11
C TRP A 709 8.31 31.55 19.71
N ASP A 710 9.09 31.29 18.67
CA ASP A 710 9.25 29.94 18.11
C ASP A 710 9.91 28.99 19.13
N VAL A 711 10.93 29.42 19.89
CA VAL A 711 11.59 28.56 20.90
C VAL A 711 10.63 28.16 22.03
N LYS A 712 9.77 29.08 22.48
CA LYS A 712 8.79 28.80 23.54
C LYS A 712 7.68 27.88 23.05
N VAL A 713 7.10 28.18 21.88
CA VAL A 713 6.04 27.36 21.28
C VAL A 713 6.54 25.94 21.01
N TYR A 714 7.73 25.78 20.41
CA TYR A 714 8.25 24.46 20.08
C TYR A 714 8.62 23.62 21.30
N LEU A 715 9.11 24.22 22.39
CA LEU A 715 9.36 23.48 23.63
C LEU A 715 8.04 22.92 24.20
N ALA A 716 7.04 23.79 24.39
CA ALA A 716 5.76 23.38 24.95
C ALA A 716 5.02 22.38 24.05
N LEU A 717 4.96 22.65 22.74
CA LEU A 717 4.24 21.81 21.78
C LEU A 717 4.90 20.43 21.64
N ASN A 718 6.22 20.39 21.46
CA ASN A 718 6.90 19.11 21.22
C ASN A 718 7.11 18.32 22.51
N GLY A 719 7.23 18.98 23.66
CA GLY A 719 7.10 18.32 24.96
C GLY A 719 5.73 17.64 25.14
N ALA A 720 4.65 18.34 24.80
CA ALA A 720 3.30 17.79 24.87
C ALA A 720 3.08 16.60 23.93
N VAL A 721 3.53 16.69 22.66
CA VAL A 721 3.38 15.55 21.74
C VAL A 721 4.31 14.38 22.08
N HIS A 722 5.48 14.62 22.67
CA HIS A 722 6.34 13.54 23.21
C HIS A 722 5.64 12.77 24.33
N ASP A 723 5.07 13.48 25.30
CA ASP A 723 4.31 12.86 26.39
C ASP A 723 3.04 12.17 25.90
N ALA A 724 2.36 12.74 24.90
CA ALA A 724 1.20 12.13 24.28
C ALA A 724 1.53 10.79 23.61
N ALA A 725 2.71 10.66 22.99
CA ALA A 725 3.18 9.37 22.45
C ALA A 725 3.36 8.35 23.57
N ILE A 726 4.00 8.73 24.66
CA ILE A 726 4.29 7.84 25.79
C ILE A 726 2.97 7.35 26.42
N ALA A 727 2.05 8.27 26.74
CA ALA A 727 0.76 7.93 27.33
C ALA A 727 -0.08 7.03 26.41
N ALA A 728 -0.17 7.36 25.12
CA ALA A 728 -0.96 6.57 24.18
C ALA A 728 -0.39 5.15 23.99
N TRP A 729 0.92 5.00 23.85
CA TRP A 729 1.53 3.67 23.67
C TRP A 729 1.56 2.84 24.94
N GLU A 730 1.70 3.46 26.11
CA GLU A 730 1.48 2.77 27.39
C GLU A 730 0.10 2.13 27.43
N LEU A 731 -0.96 2.90 27.17
CA LEU A 731 -2.33 2.42 27.24
C LEU A 731 -2.59 1.37 26.15
N LYS A 732 -2.08 1.56 24.93
CA LYS A 732 -2.13 0.53 23.87
C LYS A 732 -1.48 -0.77 24.31
N ARG A 733 -0.37 -0.70 25.04
CA ARG A 733 0.29 -1.90 25.55
C ARG A 733 -0.46 -2.51 26.73
N ALA A 734 -1.07 -1.72 27.60
CA ALA A 734 -1.82 -2.21 28.74
C ALA A 734 -3.09 -2.95 28.32
N TYR A 735 -3.84 -2.42 27.35
CA TYR A 735 -5.16 -2.95 26.98
C TYR A 735 -5.17 -3.80 25.71
N LEU A 736 -4.20 -3.60 24.80
CA LEU A 736 -4.05 -4.41 23.57
C LEU A 736 -5.32 -4.54 22.72
N THR A 737 -6.23 -3.56 22.70
CA THR A 737 -7.56 -3.77 22.12
C THR A 737 -7.55 -4.05 20.61
N VAL A 738 -8.54 -4.84 20.19
CA VAL A 738 -8.80 -5.24 18.80
C VAL A 738 -9.00 -4.05 17.85
N ARG A 739 -8.65 -4.24 16.56
CA ARG A 739 -8.92 -3.27 15.48
C ARG A 739 -10.23 -3.60 14.76
N PRO A 740 -10.95 -2.61 14.20
CA PRO A 740 -12.25 -2.84 13.57
C PRO A 740 -12.27 -3.91 12.47
N ILE A 741 -11.21 -4.02 11.65
CA ILE A 741 -11.16 -5.00 10.56
C ILE A 741 -11.30 -6.43 11.08
N SER A 742 -10.57 -6.78 12.13
CA SER A 742 -10.64 -8.09 12.78
C SER A 742 -12.01 -8.31 13.41
N LEU A 743 -12.53 -7.30 14.10
CA LEU A 743 -13.81 -7.37 14.82
C LEU A 743 -15.01 -7.56 13.87
N VAL A 744 -15.13 -6.73 12.83
CA VAL A 744 -16.22 -6.79 11.84
C VAL A 744 -16.19 -8.12 11.09
N ARG A 745 -15.00 -8.56 10.65
CA ARG A 745 -14.84 -9.85 9.93
C ARG A 745 -15.12 -11.05 10.83
N TYR A 746 -14.70 -11.01 12.09
CA TYR A 746 -14.96 -12.06 13.08
C TYR A 746 -16.47 -12.20 13.34
N MET A 747 -17.14 -11.10 13.75
CA MET A 747 -18.59 -11.13 14.00
C MET A 747 -19.38 -11.50 12.76
N GLY A 748 -19.00 -10.97 11.59
CA GLY A 748 -19.63 -11.31 10.31
C GLY A 748 -19.45 -12.78 9.90
N GLY A 749 -18.33 -13.39 10.26
CA GLY A 749 -18.06 -14.82 10.04
C GLY A 749 -18.85 -15.73 10.97
N LEU A 750 -19.18 -15.27 12.18
CA LEU A 750 -20.04 -16.02 13.10
C LEU A 750 -21.50 -16.05 12.66
N GLY A 751 -21.98 -14.97 12.03
CA GLY A 751 -23.35 -14.85 11.55
C GLY A 751 -24.06 -13.63 12.11
N GLN A 752 -25.38 -13.70 12.23
CA GLN A 752 -26.23 -12.61 12.73
C GLN A 752 -26.71 -12.84 14.17
N SER A 753 -26.88 -11.78 14.96
CA SER A 753 -27.21 -11.87 16.40
C SER A 753 -28.62 -11.39 16.77
N THR A 754 -29.50 -11.13 15.81
CA THR A 754 -30.81 -10.51 16.04
C THR A 754 -31.94 -11.52 16.13
N ASP A 755 -32.03 -12.46 15.18
CA ASP A 755 -33.11 -13.45 15.12
C ASP A 755 -32.60 -14.84 15.50
N SER A 756 -32.90 -15.30 16.71
CA SER A 756 -32.46 -16.61 17.19
C SER A 756 -33.07 -17.81 16.48
N ALA A 757 -34.17 -17.62 15.74
CA ALA A 757 -34.78 -18.64 14.90
C ALA A 757 -34.39 -18.50 13.41
N GLY A 758 -33.71 -17.41 13.07
CA GLY A 758 -33.31 -17.09 11.70
C GLY A 758 -32.05 -17.83 11.24
N PRO A 759 -31.77 -17.83 9.92
CA PRO A 759 -30.54 -18.42 9.39
C PRO A 759 -29.30 -17.72 9.95
N ALA A 760 -28.21 -18.48 10.06
CA ALA A 760 -26.90 -18.02 10.51
C ALA A 760 -26.93 -17.29 11.86
N PHE A 761 -27.80 -17.68 12.79
CA PHE A 761 -27.81 -17.07 14.12
C PHE A 761 -26.56 -17.43 14.93
N HIS A 762 -25.93 -16.42 15.51
CA HIS A 762 -24.92 -16.55 16.55
C HIS A 762 -25.01 -15.37 17.53
N ALA A 763 -25.01 -15.63 18.84
CA ALA A 763 -25.17 -14.58 19.85
C ALA A 763 -24.09 -13.49 19.78
N ASP A 764 -22.89 -13.88 19.35
CA ASP A 764 -21.72 -13.01 19.14
C ASP A 764 -21.56 -12.48 17.70
N GLY A 765 -22.56 -12.71 16.84
CA GLY A 765 -22.57 -12.21 15.46
C GLY A 765 -22.89 -10.72 15.33
N LEU A 766 -23.02 -10.25 14.08
CA LEU A 766 -23.46 -8.89 13.79
C LEU A 766 -24.99 -8.74 13.93
N PRO A 767 -25.51 -7.62 14.46
CA PRO A 767 -26.96 -7.42 14.50
C PRO A 767 -27.51 -7.11 13.11
N LEU A 768 -28.70 -7.61 12.79
CA LEU A 768 -29.42 -7.25 11.57
C LEU A 768 -29.97 -5.83 11.68
N ILE A 769 -29.66 -5.01 10.67
CA ILE A 769 -30.10 -3.63 10.54
C ILE A 769 -30.54 -3.43 9.08
N PRO A 770 -31.84 -3.30 8.79
CA PRO A 770 -32.33 -3.16 7.42
C PRO A 770 -31.60 -2.05 6.66
N GLY A 771 -31.14 -2.34 5.44
CA GLY A 771 -30.40 -1.41 4.61
C GLY A 771 -28.92 -1.21 4.97
N LEU A 772 -28.43 -1.88 6.02
CA LEU A 772 -27.03 -1.77 6.48
C LEU A 772 -26.36 -3.13 6.76
N ILE A 773 -27.01 -4.04 7.49
CA ILE A 773 -26.49 -5.36 7.85
C ILE A 773 -27.62 -6.38 7.64
N GLU A 774 -27.45 -7.30 6.70
CA GLU A 774 -28.48 -8.25 6.28
C GLU A 774 -27.91 -9.64 6.04
N VAL A 775 -28.74 -10.68 6.16
CA VAL A 775 -28.40 -12.01 5.65
C VAL A 775 -28.72 -12.05 4.16
N VAL A 776 -27.79 -12.56 3.35
CA VAL A 776 -28.05 -12.82 1.94
C VAL A 776 -29.08 -13.94 1.82
N THR A 777 -30.19 -13.68 1.13
CA THR A 777 -31.26 -14.65 0.87
C THR A 777 -31.37 -14.94 -0.63
N LYS A 778 -32.08 -15.99 -1.02
CA LYS A 778 -32.33 -16.29 -2.44
C LYS A 778 -33.09 -15.14 -3.12
N GLU A 779 -34.02 -14.52 -2.43
CA GLU A 779 -34.83 -13.41 -2.92
C GLU A 779 -33.97 -12.16 -3.07
N SER A 780 -33.24 -11.76 -2.02
CA SER A 780 -32.41 -10.56 -2.06
C SER A 780 -31.23 -10.65 -3.02
N SER A 781 -30.84 -11.86 -3.41
CA SER A 781 -29.75 -12.12 -4.37
C SER A 781 -30.20 -12.60 -5.74
N ALA A 782 -31.51 -12.55 -6.04
CA ALA A 782 -32.00 -12.77 -7.39
C ALA A 782 -31.43 -11.72 -8.36
N PRO A 783 -31.36 -12.00 -9.67
CA PRO A 783 -30.89 -11.02 -10.66
C PRO A 783 -31.65 -9.70 -10.57
N GLY A 784 -30.92 -8.58 -10.49
CA GLY A 784 -31.48 -7.23 -10.35
C GLY A 784 -31.75 -6.78 -8.91
N GLU A 785 -31.66 -7.69 -7.93
CA GLU A 785 -31.85 -7.38 -6.52
C GLU A 785 -30.57 -6.88 -5.84
N ARG A 786 -30.72 -6.29 -4.65
CA ARG A 786 -29.63 -5.59 -3.94
C ARG A 786 -28.40 -6.46 -3.61
N HIS A 787 -28.58 -7.77 -3.41
CA HIS A 787 -27.51 -8.73 -3.16
C HIS A 787 -27.19 -9.59 -4.39
N ALA A 788 -27.59 -9.21 -5.61
CA ALA A 788 -27.37 -10.02 -6.82
C ALA A 788 -25.91 -10.47 -7.00
N LYS A 789 -24.94 -9.59 -6.69
CA LYS A 789 -23.50 -9.91 -6.75
C LYS A 789 -23.03 -10.91 -5.68
N LEU A 790 -23.87 -11.20 -4.69
CA LEU A 790 -23.61 -12.09 -3.57
C LEU A 790 -24.44 -13.39 -3.61
N ALA A 791 -25.12 -13.70 -4.73
CA ALA A 791 -26.02 -14.86 -4.86
C ALA A 791 -25.40 -16.22 -4.48
N ARG A 792 -24.08 -16.37 -4.61
CA ARG A 792 -23.37 -17.59 -4.20
C ARG A 792 -23.15 -17.72 -2.68
N PHE A 793 -23.46 -16.67 -1.92
CA PHE A 793 -23.21 -16.56 -0.48
C PHE A 793 -24.51 -16.48 0.33
N VAL A 794 -25.61 -17.04 -0.19
CA VAL A 794 -26.88 -17.15 0.55
C VAL A 794 -26.62 -17.79 1.93
N GLY A 795 -27.14 -17.15 2.97
CA GLY A 795 -26.93 -17.52 4.37
C GLY A 795 -25.78 -16.77 5.06
N GLN A 796 -24.93 -16.04 4.33
CA GLN A 796 -23.88 -15.22 4.93
C GLN A 796 -24.35 -13.81 5.25
N VAL A 797 -23.68 -13.14 6.17
CA VAL A 797 -23.94 -11.73 6.51
C VAL A 797 -23.27 -10.80 5.48
N ALA A 798 -24.09 -9.95 4.87
CA ALA A 798 -23.68 -8.85 4.03
C ALA A 798 -23.83 -7.52 4.79
N ILE A 799 -22.92 -6.58 4.50
CA ILE A 799 -22.98 -5.22 5.01
C ILE A 799 -22.91 -4.23 3.86
N ARG A 800 -23.60 -3.10 4.01
CA ARG A 800 -23.44 -1.94 3.13
C ARG A 800 -22.28 -1.10 3.65
N SER A 801 -21.30 -0.85 2.79
CA SER A 801 -20.01 -0.27 3.16
C SER A 801 -19.31 0.31 1.93
N TRP A 802 -18.24 1.09 2.10
CA TRP A 802 -17.27 1.30 1.03
C TRP A 802 -16.79 -0.06 0.51
N ARG A 803 -16.77 -0.21 -0.82
CA ARG A 803 -16.54 -1.52 -1.46
C ARG A 803 -15.07 -1.93 -1.47
N GLY A 804 -14.15 -0.98 -1.32
CA GLY A 804 -12.70 -1.15 -1.41
C GLY A 804 -12.07 -0.26 -2.48
N GLU A 805 -10.74 -0.20 -2.47
CA GLU A 805 -9.91 0.56 -3.43
C GLU A 805 -10.29 0.17 -4.88
N PRO A 806 -10.65 1.13 -5.75
CA PRO A 806 -10.95 0.85 -7.15
C PRO A 806 -9.69 0.41 -7.90
N GLY A 807 -9.87 -0.28 -9.02
CA GLY A 807 -8.73 -0.71 -9.84
C GLY A 807 -7.90 0.49 -10.31
N ASP A 808 -8.56 1.52 -10.85
CA ASP A 808 -7.93 2.77 -11.28
C ASP A 808 -8.20 3.92 -10.30
N ARG A 809 -7.34 4.06 -9.30
CA ARG A 809 -7.48 5.11 -8.28
C ARG A 809 -7.45 6.54 -8.81
N VAL A 810 -6.89 6.76 -10.00
CA VAL A 810 -6.75 8.11 -10.55
C VAL A 810 -8.08 8.59 -11.15
N HIS A 811 -8.86 7.67 -11.70
CA HIS A 811 -10.04 7.99 -12.53
C HIS A 811 -11.32 7.26 -12.11
N GLU A 812 -11.30 6.54 -10.98
CA GLU A 812 -12.46 5.79 -10.50
C GLU A 812 -12.65 5.96 -8.99
N VAL A 813 -13.91 5.86 -8.57
CA VAL A 813 -14.36 5.87 -7.18
C VAL A 813 -14.76 4.47 -6.75
N GLY A 814 -14.26 3.99 -5.60
CA GLY A 814 -14.62 2.70 -5.01
C GLY A 814 -16.09 2.66 -4.60
N GLY A 815 -16.60 3.75 -4.00
CA GLY A 815 -18.02 3.95 -3.67
C GLY A 815 -18.60 2.95 -2.68
N SER A 816 -19.87 3.13 -2.29
CA SER A 816 -20.55 2.28 -1.31
C SER A 816 -21.48 1.25 -1.94
N GLY A 817 -21.54 0.04 -1.36
CA GLY A 817 -22.43 -1.03 -1.81
C GLY A 817 -22.43 -2.24 -0.86
N TRP A 818 -23.20 -3.27 -1.22
CA TRP A 818 -23.26 -4.51 -0.46
C TRP A 818 -22.01 -5.37 -0.71
N ILE A 819 -21.33 -5.72 0.38
CA ILE A 819 -20.20 -6.66 0.41
C ILE A 819 -20.42 -7.69 1.53
N ARG A 820 -19.71 -8.81 1.49
CA ARG A 820 -19.70 -9.72 2.64
C ARG A 820 -19.00 -9.06 3.83
N ALA A 821 -19.53 -9.24 5.04
CA ALA A 821 -18.88 -8.74 6.26
C ALA A 821 -17.46 -9.30 6.42
N VAL A 822 -17.25 -10.56 6.00
CA VAL A 822 -15.96 -11.25 6.05
C VAL A 822 -14.91 -10.72 5.08
N ASP A 823 -15.29 -9.92 4.07
CA ASP A 823 -14.36 -9.26 3.13
C ASP A 823 -14.16 -7.76 3.45
N TRP A 824 -14.77 -7.25 4.52
CA TRP A 824 -14.74 -5.82 4.85
C TRP A 824 -13.32 -5.31 5.05
N MET A 825 -13.06 -4.09 4.60
CA MET A 825 -11.84 -3.36 4.93
C MET A 825 -12.17 -1.91 5.25
N PRO A 826 -11.39 -1.26 6.13
CA PRO A 826 -11.47 0.17 6.37
C PRO A 826 -11.17 0.99 5.11
N TYR A 827 -11.60 2.26 5.06
CA TYR A 827 -11.25 3.19 3.98
C TYR A 827 -9.76 3.55 4.06
N GLN A 828 -8.93 2.70 3.47
CA GLN A 828 -7.46 2.73 3.48
C GLN A 828 -6.93 2.04 2.22
N LEU A 829 -5.66 2.29 1.87
CA LEU A 829 -4.98 1.54 0.81
C LEU A 829 -4.85 0.06 1.19
N ARG A 830 -4.98 -0.84 0.21
CA ARG A 830 -4.81 -2.28 0.43
C ARG A 830 -3.40 -2.66 0.92
N THR A 831 -2.42 -1.82 0.65
CA THR A 831 -1.02 -1.98 1.09
C THR A 831 -0.73 -1.40 2.48
N PHE A 832 -1.68 -0.67 3.06
CA PHE A 832 -1.61 -0.04 4.39
C PHE A 832 -2.99 0.00 5.04
N VAL A 833 -3.49 -1.15 5.50
CA VAL A 833 -4.90 -1.32 5.87
C VAL A 833 -5.22 -0.79 7.27
N THR A 834 -4.38 -1.10 8.27
CA THR A 834 -4.43 -0.45 9.59
C THR A 834 -3.02 -0.34 10.15
N PRO A 835 -2.72 0.68 10.99
CA PRO A 835 -1.42 0.81 11.62
C PRO A 835 -1.08 -0.40 12.52
N ALA A 836 0.19 -0.78 12.56
CA ALA A 836 0.70 -1.98 13.22
C ALA A 836 0.83 -1.84 14.75
N PHE A 837 -0.28 -1.52 15.42
CA PHE A 837 -0.40 -1.42 16.88
C PHE A 837 -1.88 -1.47 17.32
N PRO A 838 -2.17 -1.83 18.60
CA PRO A 838 -3.52 -1.93 19.16
C PRO A 838 -4.38 -0.65 19.04
N GLY A 839 -5.70 -0.81 19.19
CA GLY A 839 -6.68 0.27 19.03
C GLY A 839 -6.63 1.33 20.13
N PHE A 840 -6.86 0.93 21.37
CA PHE A 840 -7.15 1.85 22.47
C PHE A 840 -5.87 2.34 23.14
N ILE A 841 -5.61 3.64 23.28
CA ILE A 841 -6.39 4.80 22.80
C ILE A 841 -5.90 5.27 21.42
N SER A 842 -6.68 6.08 20.71
CA SER A 842 -6.27 6.68 19.44
C SER A 842 -5.11 7.66 19.65
N GLY A 843 -3.94 7.34 19.09
CA GLY A 843 -2.78 8.24 19.16
C GLY A 843 -3.04 9.59 18.48
N HIS A 844 -3.74 9.60 17.34
CA HIS A 844 -4.10 10.85 16.64
C HIS A 844 -4.91 11.77 17.54
N SER A 845 -5.87 11.22 18.28
CA SER A 845 -6.71 11.97 19.23
C SER A 845 -5.88 12.51 20.39
N THR A 846 -4.96 11.71 20.94
CA THR A 846 -4.07 12.14 22.04
C THR A 846 -3.11 13.24 21.63
N PHE A 847 -2.38 13.08 20.52
CA PHE A 847 -1.47 14.11 19.99
C PHE A 847 -2.21 15.41 19.70
N SER A 848 -3.34 15.30 19.02
CA SER A 848 -4.08 16.46 18.55
C SER A 848 -4.68 17.27 19.69
N ARG A 849 -5.25 16.59 20.68
CA ARG A 849 -5.78 17.31 21.84
C ARG A 849 -4.68 17.93 22.68
N ALA A 850 -3.56 17.23 22.91
CA ALA A 850 -2.43 17.80 23.64
C ALA A 850 -1.87 19.06 22.96
N ALA A 851 -1.68 19.00 21.64
CA ALA A 851 -1.23 20.15 20.85
C ALA A 851 -2.24 21.31 20.86
N ALA A 852 -3.54 21.04 20.78
CA ALA A 852 -4.56 22.08 20.83
C ALA A 852 -4.57 22.83 22.17
N GLU A 853 -4.44 22.13 23.31
CA GLU A 853 -4.34 22.77 24.64
C GLU A 853 -3.10 23.70 24.71
N VAL A 854 -1.95 23.23 24.20
CA VAL A 854 -0.74 24.06 24.14
C VAL A 854 -0.98 25.30 23.28
N LEU A 855 -1.57 25.16 22.09
CA LEU A 855 -1.83 26.30 21.20
C LEU A 855 -2.79 27.31 21.82
N VAL A 856 -3.82 26.84 22.53
CA VAL A 856 -4.74 27.71 23.28
C VAL A 856 -3.95 28.51 24.33
N GLY A 857 -3.13 27.83 25.13
CA GLY A 857 -2.34 28.45 26.18
C GLY A 857 -1.32 29.45 25.66
N VAL A 858 -0.54 29.10 24.63
CA VAL A 858 0.51 30.01 24.11
C VAL A 858 -0.07 31.17 23.31
N THR A 859 -1.20 31.00 22.61
CA THR A 859 -1.84 32.09 21.85
C THR A 859 -2.82 32.93 22.68
N GLY A 860 -3.25 32.44 23.84
CA GLY A 860 -4.26 33.09 24.69
C GLY A 860 -5.68 33.02 24.16
N SER A 861 -5.95 32.20 23.12
CA SER A 861 -7.26 32.09 22.51
C SER A 861 -7.53 30.65 22.10
N GLU A 862 -8.78 30.19 22.27
CA GLU A 862 -9.18 28.91 21.67
C GLU A 862 -9.34 29.00 20.14
N PHE A 863 -9.49 30.22 19.60
CA PHE A 863 -9.78 30.46 18.20
C PHE A 863 -8.51 30.58 17.36
N PHE A 864 -8.59 30.08 16.13
CA PHE A 864 -7.59 30.41 15.11
C PHE A 864 -7.53 31.93 14.87
N PRO A 865 -6.38 32.50 14.48
CA PRO A 865 -6.28 33.91 14.10
C PRO A 865 -7.35 34.28 13.05
N GLY A 866 -8.07 35.39 13.27
CA GLY A 866 -9.21 35.76 12.41
C GLY A 866 -10.47 34.91 12.60
N GLY A 867 -10.48 34.00 13.58
CA GLY A 867 -11.61 33.13 13.93
C GLY A 867 -11.83 31.95 12.97
N LEU A 868 -10.84 31.61 12.12
CA LEU A 868 -10.99 30.57 11.11
C LEU A 868 -9.65 29.93 10.72
N GLY A 869 -9.48 28.64 11.00
CA GLY A 869 -8.50 27.77 10.35
C GLY A 869 -9.13 27.06 9.15
N GLU A 870 -8.36 26.84 8.08
CA GLU A 870 -8.87 26.21 6.85
C GLU A 870 -7.82 25.32 6.18
N PHE A 871 -8.29 24.18 5.67
CA PHE A 871 -7.61 23.37 4.66
C PHE A 871 -8.50 23.16 3.44
N VAL A 872 -7.93 23.18 2.23
CA VAL A 872 -8.67 23.05 0.96
C VAL A 872 -8.22 21.80 0.21
N ALA A 873 -9.13 20.84 0.06
CA ALA A 873 -8.99 19.70 -0.84
C ALA A 873 -9.71 19.97 -2.17
N ARG A 874 -8.96 20.00 -3.27
CA ARG A 874 -9.49 20.15 -4.63
C ARG A 874 -9.66 18.77 -5.29
N PRO A 875 -10.51 18.63 -6.32
CA PRO A 875 -10.55 17.39 -7.11
C PRO A 875 -9.16 16.91 -7.52
N GLY A 876 -8.89 15.62 -7.32
CA GLY A 876 -7.57 15.01 -7.49
C GLY A 876 -6.70 15.01 -6.23
N TYR A 877 -7.25 15.41 -5.07
CA TYR A 877 -6.55 15.35 -3.78
C TYR A 877 -6.48 13.95 -3.20
N LEU A 878 -7.54 13.15 -3.33
CA LEU A 878 -7.62 11.80 -2.75
C LEU A 878 -6.62 10.86 -3.42
N THR A 879 -6.02 9.99 -2.61
CA THR A 879 -4.99 9.03 -3.02
C THR A 879 -5.52 7.60 -3.10
N PHE A 880 -6.62 7.30 -2.41
CA PHE A 880 -7.20 5.95 -2.38
C PHE A 880 -8.12 5.69 -3.57
N GLU A 881 -8.69 6.76 -4.13
CA GLU A 881 -9.64 6.76 -5.25
C GLU A 881 -9.80 8.17 -5.80
N GLU A 882 -10.52 8.34 -6.92
CA GLU A 882 -10.79 9.65 -7.50
C GLU A 882 -11.61 10.52 -6.53
N GLY A 883 -11.19 11.77 -6.39
CA GLY A 883 -11.99 12.80 -5.73
C GLY A 883 -11.17 13.82 -4.94
N PRO A 884 -11.82 14.63 -4.10
CA PRO A 884 -13.28 14.73 -3.95
C PRO A 884 -13.97 15.19 -5.25
N SER A 885 -15.29 14.97 -5.36
CA SER A 885 -16.05 15.35 -6.57
C SER A 885 -16.16 16.87 -6.78
N THR A 886 -16.07 17.62 -5.67
CA THR A 886 -16.05 19.08 -5.63
C THR A 886 -14.98 19.55 -4.65
N GLU A 887 -14.62 20.84 -4.68
CA GLU A 887 -13.72 21.40 -3.65
C GLU A 887 -14.36 21.25 -2.26
N VAL A 888 -13.61 20.65 -1.32
CA VAL A 888 -13.99 20.50 0.08
C VAL A 888 -13.07 21.36 0.91
N ARG A 889 -13.62 22.23 1.76
CA ARG A 889 -12.85 23.02 2.71
C ARG A 889 -13.14 22.56 4.12
N LEU A 890 -12.15 21.94 4.76
CA LEU A 890 -12.21 21.65 6.18
C LEU A 890 -11.95 22.95 6.91
N GLN A 891 -12.91 23.42 7.70
CA GLN A 891 -12.84 24.68 8.42
C GLN A 891 -13.03 24.45 9.91
N TRP A 892 -12.30 25.21 10.71
CA TRP A 892 -12.29 25.10 12.17
C TRP A 892 -12.35 26.49 12.79
N ALA A 893 -13.26 26.74 13.73
CA ALA A 893 -13.24 27.98 14.49
C ALA A 893 -12.12 27.94 15.53
N THR A 894 -11.99 26.80 16.22
CA THR A 894 -11.05 26.61 17.32
C THR A 894 -10.03 25.50 17.06
N TYR A 895 -8.91 25.54 17.77
CA TYR A 895 -7.93 24.44 17.77
C TYR A 895 -8.56 23.12 18.25
N TYR A 896 -9.53 23.19 19.15
CA TYR A 896 -10.30 22.03 19.60
C TYR A 896 -11.15 21.42 18.50
N ASP A 897 -11.77 22.24 17.65
CA ASP A 897 -12.55 21.74 16.51
C ASP A 897 -11.65 20.94 15.55
N ALA A 898 -10.43 21.43 15.30
CA ALA A 898 -9.44 20.71 14.48
C ALA A 898 -9.00 19.39 15.16
N ALA A 899 -8.71 19.42 16.46
CA ALA A 899 -8.30 18.23 17.21
C ALA A 899 -9.40 17.16 17.29
N ASP A 900 -10.65 17.57 17.51
CA ASP A 900 -11.80 16.66 17.49
C ASP A 900 -12.00 16.05 16.10
N GLN A 901 -11.83 16.84 15.04
CA GLN A 901 -11.90 16.34 13.67
C GLN A 901 -10.80 15.31 13.38
N ALA A 902 -9.59 15.53 13.89
CA ALA A 902 -8.48 14.59 13.76
C ALA A 902 -8.81 13.23 14.40
N GLY A 903 -9.47 13.23 15.55
CA GLY A 903 -9.99 12.03 16.19
C GLY A 903 -11.11 11.33 15.40
N ARG A 904 -12.14 12.10 15.01
CA ARG A 904 -13.28 11.60 14.22
C ARG A 904 -12.87 11.04 12.87
N SER A 905 -11.81 11.58 12.25
CA SER A 905 -11.27 11.07 10.99
C SER A 905 -10.92 9.59 11.05
N ARG A 906 -10.56 9.07 12.24
CA ARG A 906 -10.18 7.67 12.42
C ARG A 906 -11.37 6.72 12.40
N LEU A 907 -12.56 7.23 12.73
CA LEU A 907 -13.83 6.53 12.61
C LEU A 907 -14.24 6.46 11.13
N TRP A 908 -14.17 7.59 10.42
CA TRP A 908 -14.42 7.65 8.97
C TRP A 908 -13.43 6.79 8.17
N GLY A 909 -12.17 6.77 8.58
CA GLY A 909 -11.15 5.87 8.04
C GLY A 909 -11.36 4.40 8.42
N GLY A 910 -12.26 4.08 9.37
CA GLY A 910 -12.61 2.72 9.76
C GLY A 910 -11.60 2.00 10.66
N ILE A 911 -10.66 2.71 11.30
CA ILE A 911 -9.53 2.07 11.98
C ILE A 911 -9.55 2.14 13.51
N HIS A 912 -10.43 2.96 14.09
CA HIS A 912 -10.65 3.10 15.53
C HIS A 912 -12.15 3.04 15.82
N VAL A 913 -12.54 2.59 17.02
CA VAL A 913 -13.91 2.73 17.53
C VAL A 913 -14.04 4.01 18.36
N SER A 914 -15.25 4.52 18.56
CA SER A 914 -15.50 5.79 19.27
C SER A 914 -14.84 5.90 20.66
N PRO A 915 -14.81 4.84 21.51
CA PRO A 915 -14.09 4.90 22.78
C PRO A 915 -12.59 5.17 22.64
N ASP A 916 -11.94 4.68 21.56
CA ASP A 916 -10.52 4.94 21.32
C ASP A 916 -10.25 6.43 21.14
N ASP A 917 -11.13 7.12 20.40
CA ASP A 917 -11.05 8.56 20.16
C ASP A 917 -11.32 9.37 21.43
N VAL A 918 -12.44 9.10 22.10
CA VAL A 918 -12.88 9.83 23.29
C VAL A 918 -11.84 9.76 24.40
N ALA A 919 -11.35 8.55 24.72
CA ALA A 919 -10.30 8.37 25.71
C ALA A 919 -8.99 9.05 25.27
N GLY A 920 -8.68 9.00 23.97
CA GLY A 920 -7.59 9.72 23.33
C GLY A 920 -7.60 11.22 23.65
N ARG A 921 -8.73 11.87 23.40
CA ARG A 921 -8.91 13.31 23.67
C ARG A 921 -8.82 13.64 25.16
N LEU A 922 -9.44 12.84 26.02
CA LEU A 922 -9.39 13.05 27.48
C LEU A 922 -7.97 12.97 28.03
N VAL A 923 -7.16 12.00 27.58
CA VAL A 923 -5.76 11.88 27.97
C VAL A 923 -4.94 13.02 27.37
N GLY A 924 -5.12 13.31 26.08
CA GLY A 924 -4.41 14.39 25.40
C GLY A 924 -4.64 15.76 26.06
N HIS A 925 -5.86 16.03 26.54
CA HIS A 925 -6.18 17.24 27.29
C HIS A 925 -5.30 17.39 28.54
N ARG A 926 -5.20 16.35 29.38
CA ARG A 926 -4.38 16.38 30.60
C ARG A 926 -2.89 16.53 30.28
N VAL A 927 -2.42 15.79 29.26
CA VAL A 927 -1.03 15.84 28.81
C VAL A 927 -0.65 17.24 28.33
N GLY A 928 -1.49 17.86 27.48
CA GLY A 928 -1.23 19.19 26.92
C GLY A 928 -1.13 20.26 28.00
N LEU A 929 -2.08 20.27 28.96
CA LEU A 929 -2.04 21.19 30.09
C LEU A 929 -0.80 20.99 30.97
N GLY A 930 -0.44 19.74 31.28
CA GLY A 930 0.74 19.42 32.08
C GLY A 930 2.04 19.86 31.41
N ALA A 931 2.18 19.57 30.12
CA ALA A 931 3.37 19.94 29.35
C ALA A 931 3.51 21.46 29.18
N LEU A 932 2.40 22.18 28.98
CA LEU A 932 2.42 23.65 28.94
C LEU A 932 2.88 24.23 30.29
N ALA A 933 2.27 23.79 31.39
CA ALA A 933 2.63 24.26 32.73
C ALA A 933 4.11 23.98 33.05
N HIS A 934 4.62 22.81 32.66
CA HIS A 934 6.02 22.47 32.86
C HIS A 934 6.96 23.31 31.97
N ALA A 935 6.59 23.60 30.72
CA ALA A 935 7.35 24.49 29.85
C ALA A 935 7.44 25.92 30.43
N GLU A 936 6.36 26.43 31.03
CA GLU A 936 6.34 27.74 31.70
C GLU A 936 7.31 27.82 32.88
N GLU A 937 7.55 26.71 33.59
CA GLU A 937 8.58 26.66 34.65
C GLU A 937 9.98 26.92 34.10
N PHE A 938 10.30 26.40 32.91
CA PHE A 938 11.56 26.71 32.23
C PHE A 938 11.61 28.16 31.75
N PHE A 939 10.50 28.69 31.22
CA PHE A 939 10.45 30.07 30.74
C PHE A 939 10.73 31.08 31.87
N GLU A 940 10.28 30.77 33.08
CA GLU A 940 10.35 31.65 34.24
C GLU A 940 11.58 31.41 35.15
N GLY A 941 12.43 30.42 34.83
CA GLY A 941 13.59 30.09 35.66
C GLY A 941 13.22 29.46 37.01
N ARG A 942 12.15 28.65 37.01
CA ARG A 942 11.60 27.99 38.21
C ARG A 942 11.67 26.47 38.12
N ALA A 943 12.32 25.91 37.10
CA ALA A 943 12.31 24.47 36.89
C ALA A 943 13.11 23.76 37.99
N VAL A 944 12.44 22.91 38.77
CA VAL A 944 13.08 22.12 39.82
C VAL A 944 13.65 20.85 39.19
N ARG A 945 14.94 20.60 39.41
CA ARG A 945 15.65 19.41 38.90
C ARG A 945 15.65 18.26 39.89
#